data_AF-A0A1F9WQK6-F1
#
_entry.id   AF-A0A1F9WQK6-F1
#
_cell.length_a   1.000
_cell.length_b   1.000
_cell.length_c   1.000
_cell.angle_alpha   90.00
_cell.angle_beta   90.00
_cell.angle_gamma   90.00
#
_symmetry.space_group_name_H-M   'P 1'
#
loop_
_entity.id
_entity.type
_entity.pdbx_description
1 polymer ?
#
loop_
_entity_poly.entity_id
_entity_poly.type
_entity_poly.pdbx_seq_one_letter_code
_entity_poly.pdbx_strand_id
1 'polypeptide(L)'
;MRKLKTFAASAALLLASVPAFASEAELIIPDLSTVSFMGITGHALLLWGLVICVLGMLFGILQSMQISKLPVHKSMREISELIYETCKTYLFTQGKFIALLWVFIAAIMVWYFSLNPHMTAMKILIIVIFSIVGILGSYAVAWFGIRINTYANSRTAFAGLKGLPYPTMAIPLKAGMSIGMLLISVELVLMLFILLFVPGDYAGLCFIGFAIGESLGAAALRIAGGIFTKIADIGSDLMKIVFKIKEDDVRNPGVIADCTGDNAGDSVGPTADGFETYGVTGVALITFILLAVSPEVFMRGGLDEAAAKAASQTAQIQLLVWIFVMRIGMIVTSAFSYWVNGLITHGMYGAVKKFNFEHPLTMLVWLTSIVSIIMTYVLSYLLVPVLNGDTTLWWKLSTIISCGTIAGAVIPELVKVFTSTNSGHVREVLSASKEGGPSLNILSGLVAGNFSAYWLGMAIVFLMGVAYIVSSFGLASIMLSPAIFAFGLVAFGFLGMGPVTIAVDSYGPVTDNAQSVFELSMIEGLPGIKEEIKKDFGFEVDFENGKKFLEENDGAGNTFKATAKPVLIGTAVVGATTLIFAIIQMLAAKFGTVGPQGIYEGLSILNPKFLLGLITGGAIIFWFAGASMQAVTTGAYQAVDFIKKNIKLDSSVKKANVEDSKKVVEICTKYAQKGMFNIFLVVFFSTLAFACLNHYFFIGYLISIAIFGLYEAIFMANAGGAWDNAKKLVETELNMKGTPLHEASVVGDTVGDPFKDTSSVAMNPIIKFTTLFGLLAVELAVTLDPKVSHMLAAAFFAVSVIFVWRSFYSMRIPVIK
;
A
#
# COMPACT_ATOMS: atom_id res chain seq x y z
N MET A 1 -16.51 25.86 -9.53
CA MET A 1 -17.86 26.26 -9.05
C MET A 1 -18.95 26.21 -10.14
N ARG A 2 -18.75 26.72 -11.36
CA ARG A 2 -19.78 26.64 -12.44
C ARG A 2 -20.08 25.22 -12.95
N LYS A 3 -19.12 24.29 -12.85
CA LYS A 3 -19.29 22.85 -13.17
C LYS A 3 -19.99 22.02 -12.08
N LEU A 4 -20.12 22.54 -10.86
CA LEU A 4 -20.79 21.85 -9.74
C LEU A 4 -22.32 21.99 -9.84
N LYS A 5 -22.79 23.14 -10.35
CA LYS A 5 -24.22 23.47 -10.46
C LYS A 5 -24.94 22.66 -11.54
N THR A 6 -24.26 22.27 -12.61
CA THR A 6 -24.83 21.43 -13.67
C THR A 6 -24.99 19.96 -13.26
N PHE A 7 -24.25 19.48 -12.24
CA PHE A 7 -24.30 18.08 -11.80
C PHE A 7 -25.33 17.84 -10.70
N ALA A 8 -25.55 18.82 -9.81
CA ALA A 8 -26.63 18.79 -8.83
C ALA A 8 -28.02 18.66 -9.49
N ALA A 9 -28.18 19.15 -10.72
CA ALA A 9 -29.42 19.01 -11.50
C ALA A 9 -29.64 17.60 -12.07
N SER A 10 -28.59 16.81 -12.29
CA SER A 10 -28.69 15.42 -12.75
C SER A 10 -29.01 14.44 -11.61
N ALA A 11 -28.57 14.76 -10.39
CA ALA A 11 -28.89 13.99 -9.18
C ALA A 11 -30.38 14.11 -8.77
N ALA A 12 -31.08 15.15 -9.23
CA ALA A 12 -32.47 15.44 -8.86
C ALA A 12 -33.53 14.56 -9.58
N LEU A 13 -33.14 13.72 -10.54
CA LEU A 13 -34.05 12.86 -11.31
C LEU A 13 -34.28 11.46 -10.67
N LEU A 14 -33.77 11.22 -9.45
CA LEU A 14 -33.63 9.87 -8.85
C LEU A 14 -34.66 9.49 -7.78
N LEU A 15 -35.86 10.07 -7.79
CA LEU A 15 -36.89 9.77 -6.79
C LEU A 15 -37.96 8.81 -7.32
N ALA A 16 -37.64 7.51 -7.32
CA ALA A 16 -38.64 6.44 -7.30
C ALA A 16 -38.13 5.33 -6.36
N SER A 17 -38.84 5.13 -5.26
CA SER A 17 -38.47 4.24 -4.15
C SER A 17 -38.91 2.79 -4.40
N VAL A 18 -37.97 1.86 -4.23
CA VAL A 18 -38.23 0.42 -4.07
C VAL A 18 -37.46 -0.02 -2.82
N PRO A 19 -38.03 -0.84 -1.92
CA PRO A 19 -37.33 -1.26 -0.70
C PRO A 19 -36.11 -2.14 -1.02
N ALA A 20 -34.97 -1.79 -0.42
CA ALA A 20 -33.73 -2.57 -0.46
C ALA A 20 -33.72 -3.66 0.63
N PHE A 21 -33.06 -4.79 0.34
CA PHE A 21 -32.87 -5.93 1.25
C PHE A 21 -31.40 -6.01 1.70
N ALA A 22 -31.19 -6.63 2.87
CA ALA A 22 -29.98 -6.72 3.69
C ALA A 22 -28.62 -6.46 3.02
N SER A 23 -28.03 -5.33 3.41
CA SER A 23 -26.67 -4.89 3.11
C SER A 23 -25.67 -5.39 4.16
N GLU A 24 -24.36 -5.35 3.89
CA GLU A 24 -23.33 -5.46 4.94
C GLU A 24 -23.56 -4.47 6.10
N ALA A 25 -24.26 -3.37 5.81
CA ALA A 25 -24.70 -2.36 6.78
C ALA A 25 -25.66 -2.92 7.87
N GLU A 26 -26.19 -4.13 7.69
CA GLU A 26 -27.07 -4.83 8.63
C GLU A 26 -26.35 -5.96 9.40
N LEU A 27 -25.03 -6.12 9.23
CA LEU A 27 -24.24 -7.10 9.98
C LEU A 27 -24.23 -6.74 11.47
N ILE A 28 -24.81 -7.64 12.27
CA ILE A 28 -24.84 -7.52 13.73
C ILE A 28 -23.61 -8.22 14.30
N ILE A 29 -22.74 -7.46 14.98
CA ILE A 29 -21.63 -8.05 15.72
C ILE A 29 -22.18 -8.77 16.96
N PRO A 30 -21.84 -10.06 17.17
CA PRO A 30 -22.30 -10.80 18.35
C PRO A 30 -21.63 -10.29 19.64
N ASP A 31 -22.32 -10.47 20.77
CA ASP A 31 -21.78 -10.06 22.08
C ASP A 31 -20.58 -10.93 22.48
N LEU A 32 -19.39 -10.32 22.42
CA LEU A 32 -18.11 -10.96 22.70
C LEU A 32 -17.91 -11.33 24.18
N SER A 33 -18.79 -10.90 25.08
CA SER A 33 -18.74 -11.26 26.50
C SER A 33 -19.25 -12.68 26.78
N THR A 34 -19.99 -13.27 25.83
CA THR A 34 -20.69 -14.55 26.02
C THR A 34 -19.79 -15.79 25.88
N VAL A 35 -18.63 -15.67 25.25
CA VAL A 35 -17.65 -16.76 25.11
C VAL A 35 -16.40 -16.46 25.94
N SER A 36 -15.91 -17.48 26.66
CA SER A 36 -14.69 -17.38 27.46
C SER A 36 -13.51 -18.10 26.79
N PHE A 37 -12.34 -17.46 26.87
CA PHE A 37 -11.05 -17.92 26.40
C PHE A 37 -10.13 -17.98 27.62
N MET A 38 -9.59 -19.14 27.97
CA MET A 38 -8.67 -19.29 29.11
C MET A 38 -9.23 -18.73 30.44
N GLY A 39 -10.54 -18.75 30.65
CA GLY A 39 -11.20 -18.25 31.87
C GLY A 39 -11.48 -16.74 31.89
N ILE A 40 -11.20 -16.01 30.82
CA ILE A 40 -11.58 -14.59 30.63
C ILE A 40 -12.55 -14.46 29.47
N THR A 41 -13.42 -13.45 29.45
CA THR A 41 -14.36 -13.25 28.34
C THR A 41 -13.64 -12.70 27.10
N GLY A 42 -14.18 -12.94 25.91
CA GLY A 42 -13.65 -12.39 24.66
C GLY A 42 -13.51 -10.86 24.71
N HIS A 43 -14.54 -10.17 25.21
CA HIS A 43 -14.51 -8.73 25.43
C HIS A 43 -13.36 -8.28 26.34
N ALA A 44 -13.16 -8.95 27.49
CA ALA A 44 -12.08 -8.61 28.42
C ALA A 44 -10.69 -8.88 27.83
N LEU A 45 -10.53 -9.97 27.08
CA LEU A 45 -9.29 -10.31 26.38
C LEU A 45 -8.93 -9.23 25.34
N LEU A 46 -9.91 -8.74 24.58
CA LEU A 46 -9.68 -7.70 23.58
C LEU A 46 -9.44 -6.31 24.20
N LEU A 47 -9.97 -6.03 25.39
CA LEU A 47 -9.59 -4.83 26.17
C LEU A 47 -8.10 -4.86 26.56
N TRP A 48 -7.57 -6.02 27.00
CA TRP A 48 -6.13 -6.18 27.17
C TRP A 48 -5.36 -6.01 25.85
N GLY A 49 -5.94 -6.51 24.77
CA GLY A 49 -5.47 -6.27 23.41
C GLY A 49 -5.30 -4.79 23.07
N LEU A 50 -6.29 -3.97 23.44
CA LEU A 50 -6.25 -2.52 23.24
C LEU A 50 -5.07 -1.88 23.99
N VAL A 51 -4.75 -2.35 25.20
CA VAL A 51 -3.58 -1.90 25.95
C VAL A 51 -2.29 -2.20 25.18
N ILE A 52 -2.16 -3.39 24.59
CA ILE A 52 -1.00 -3.76 23.77
C ILE A 52 -0.88 -2.85 22.54
N CYS A 53 -2.00 -2.54 21.86
CA CYS A 53 -1.98 -1.60 20.75
C CYS A 53 -1.52 -0.20 21.20
N VAL A 54 -2.03 0.31 22.33
CA VAL A 54 -1.56 1.60 22.89
C VAL A 54 -0.06 1.56 23.21
N LEU A 55 0.45 0.46 23.76
CA LEU A 55 1.90 0.28 23.99
C LEU A 55 2.69 0.26 22.67
N GLY A 56 2.14 -0.34 21.61
CA GLY A 56 2.70 -0.30 20.26
C GLY A 56 2.76 1.12 19.68
N MET A 57 1.73 1.93 19.89
CA MET A 57 1.73 3.36 19.53
C MET A 57 2.80 4.13 20.30
N LEU A 58 2.87 3.92 21.62
CA LEU A 58 3.88 4.54 22.48
C LEU A 58 5.29 4.14 22.05
N PHE A 59 5.51 2.87 21.67
CA PHE A 59 6.77 2.43 21.12
C PHE A 59 7.19 3.26 19.89
N GLY A 60 6.29 3.43 18.92
CA GLY A 60 6.55 4.27 17.75
C GLY A 60 6.89 5.73 18.14
N ILE A 61 6.09 6.34 19.01
CA ILE A 61 6.35 7.72 19.47
C ILE A 61 7.70 7.83 20.17
N LEU A 62 8.04 6.89 21.06
CA LEU A 62 9.31 6.88 21.78
C LEU A 62 10.50 6.72 20.82
N GLN A 63 10.42 5.86 19.81
CA GLN A 63 11.48 5.71 18.81
C GLN A 63 11.67 7.01 18.01
N SER A 64 10.58 7.67 17.60
CA SER A 64 10.63 8.99 16.95
C SER A 64 11.29 10.06 17.84
N MET A 65 10.94 10.08 19.14
CA MET A 65 11.59 10.96 20.11
C MET A 65 13.08 10.66 20.29
N GLN A 66 13.49 9.39 20.24
CA GLN A 66 14.89 9.00 20.31
C GLN A 66 15.66 9.45 19.06
N ILE A 67 15.09 9.29 17.86
CA ILE A 67 15.72 9.73 16.60
C ILE A 67 15.85 11.26 16.57
N SER A 68 14.83 12.01 16.99
CA SER A 68 14.89 13.47 16.96
C SER A 68 16.00 14.04 17.87
N LYS A 69 16.36 13.32 18.94
CA LYS A 69 17.43 13.64 19.90
C LYS A 69 18.83 13.19 19.47
N LEU A 70 18.97 12.36 18.43
CA LEU A 70 20.28 11.98 17.92
C LEU A 70 21.04 13.21 17.39
N PRO A 71 22.37 13.25 17.56
CA PRO A 71 23.17 14.40 17.15
C PRO A 71 23.12 14.62 15.64
N VAL A 72 23.14 15.88 15.22
CA VAL A 72 23.15 16.29 13.81
C VAL A 72 23.81 17.66 13.69
N HIS A 73 24.65 17.85 12.68
CA HIS A 73 25.22 19.16 12.38
C HIS A 73 24.15 20.14 11.86
N LYS A 74 24.33 21.44 12.13
CA LYS A 74 23.36 22.48 11.78
C LYS A 74 23.04 22.52 10.27
N SER A 75 24.06 22.38 9.41
CA SER A 75 23.87 22.40 7.95
C SER A 75 22.95 21.29 7.45
N MET A 76 23.15 20.05 7.90
CA MET A 76 22.30 18.91 7.54
C MET A 76 20.88 19.05 8.12
N ARG A 77 20.76 19.57 9.34
CA ARG A 77 19.47 19.83 9.98
C ARG A 77 18.64 20.84 9.18
N GLU A 78 19.26 21.94 8.73
CA GLU A 78 18.59 22.97 7.93
C GLU A 78 18.00 22.39 6.63
N ILE A 79 18.71 21.49 5.95
CA ILE A 79 18.18 20.80 4.75
C ILE A 79 16.98 19.91 5.11
N SER A 80 17.08 19.10 6.16
CA SER A 80 15.95 18.24 6.54
C SER A 80 14.70 19.02 6.97
N GLU A 81 14.86 20.18 7.62
CA GLU A 81 13.73 21.05 7.95
C GLU A 81 13.15 21.72 6.70
N LEU A 82 13.99 22.09 5.71
CA LEU A 82 13.52 22.58 4.41
C LEU A 82 12.68 21.53 3.68
N ILE A 83 13.15 20.28 3.62
CA ILE A 83 12.39 19.14 3.05
C ILE A 83 11.07 18.95 3.81
N TYR A 84 11.09 19.07 5.14
CA TYR A 84 9.85 18.97 5.92
C TYR A 84 8.85 20.08 5.58
N GLU A 85 9.30 21.35 5.46
CA GLU A 85 8.42 22.47 5.09
C GLU A 85 7.75 22.29 3.72
N THR A 86 8.46 21.75 2.73
CA THR A 86 7.88 21.44 1.41
C THR A 86 6.90 20.27 1.49
N CYS A 87 7.22 19.22 2.23
CA CYS A 87 6.32 18.10 2.51
C CYS A 87 5.02 18.54 3.20
N LYS A 88 5.09 19.47 4.17
CA LYS A 88 3.89 20.03 4.81
C LYS A 88 2.98 20.71 3.80
N THR A 89 3.57 21.53 2.93
CA THR A 89 2.83 22.26 1.90
C THR A 89 2.13 21.28 0.95
N TYR A 90 2.82 20.22 0.55
CA TYR A 90 2.26 19.14 -0.25
C TYR A 90 1.07 18.46 0.48
N LEU A 91 1.26 18.01 1.73
CA LEU A 91 0.21 17.30 2.48
C LEU A 91 -1.03 18.16 2.70
N PHE A 92 -0.91 19.44 3.05
CA PHE A 92 -2.08 20.33 3.15
C PHE A 92 -2.82 20.46 1.82
N THR A 93 -2.09 20.51 0.71
CA THR A 93 -2.68 20.62 -0.63
C THR A 93 -3.36 19.31 -1.03
N GLN A 94 -2.79 18.16 -0.66
CA GLN A 94 -3.42 16.86 -0.84
C GLN A 94 -4.65 16.67 0.05
N GLY A 95 -4.62 17.10 1.32
CA GLY A 95 -5.78 17.01 2.21
C GLY A 95 -7.01 17.74 1.66
N LYS A 96 -6.82 18.93 1.06
CA LYS A 96 -7.89 19.65 0.36
C LYS A 96 -8.43 18.88 -0.85
N PHE A 97 -7.56 18.20 -1.57
CA PHE A 97 -7.94 17.39 -2.72
C PHE A 97 -8.68 16.11 -2.31
N ILE A 98 -8.22 15.42 -1.26
CA ILE A 98 -8.90 14.27 -0.66
C ILE A 98 -10.30 14.67 -0.18
N ALA A 99 -10.45 15.82 0.49
CA ALA A 99 -11.75 16.33 0.91
C ALA A 99 -12.69 16.54 -0.29
N LEU A 100 -12.18 17.02 -1.43
CA LEU A 100 -12.96 17.15 -2.66
C LEU A 100 -13.43 15.78 -3.16
N LEU A 101 -12.55 14.77 -3.21
CA LEU A 101 -12.91 13.41 -3.63
C LEU A 101 -13.92 12.77 -2.66
N TRP A 102 -13.73 12.99 -1.36
CA TRP A 102 -14.62 12.52 -0.31
C TRP A 102 -16.04 13.06 -0.48
N VAL A 103 -16.21 14.34 -0.85
CA VAL A 103 -17.55 14.90 -1.12
C VAL A 103 -18.27 14.12 -2.22
N PHE A 104 -17.56 13.64 -3.25
CA PHE A 104 -18.19 12.80 -4.29
C PHE A 104 -18.67 11.47 -3.73
N ILE A 105 -17.83 10.78 -2.96
CA ILE A 105 -18.18 9.47 -2.37
C ILE A 105 -19.28 9.64 -1.33
N ALA A 106 -19.18 10.62 -0.44
CA ALA A 106 -20.17 10.91 0.59
C ALA A 106 -21.54 11.23 -0.02
N ALA A 107 -21.60 11.98 -1.12
CA ALA A 107 -22.86 12.24 -1.82
C ALA A 107 -23.52 10.94 -2.32
N ILE A 108 -22.74 10.01 -2.88
CA ILE A 108 -23.26 8.71 -3.31
C ILE A 108 -23.65 7.84 -2.12
N MET A 109 -22.84 7.76 -1.07
CA MET A 109 -23.17 7.00 0.14
C MET A 109 -24.48 7.50 0.75
N VAL A 110 -24.63 8.82 0.93
CA VAL A 110 -25.86 9.40 1.49
C VAL A 110 -27.06 9.08 0.60
N TRP A 111 -26.93 9.28 -0.71
CA TRP A 111 -28.02 8.95 -1.64
C TRP A 111 -28.36 7.47 -1.60
N TYR A 112 -27.37 6.59 -1.69
CA TYR A 112 -27.53 5.14 -1.65
C TYR A 112 -28.25 4.67 -0.38
N PHE A 113 -27.70 4.99 0.80
CA PHE A 113 -28.29 4.53 2.05
C PHE A 113 -29.64 5.19 2.33
N SER A 114 -29.94 6.37 1.76
CA SER A 114 -31.27 6.98 1.89
C SER A 114 -32.38 6.21 1.15
N LEU A 115 -32.03 5.35 0.19
CA LEU A 115 -33.00 4.50 -0.51
C LEU A 115 -33.37 3.25 0.30
N ASN A 116 -32.57 2.88 1.31
CA ASN A 116 -32.86 1.72 2.14
C ASN A 116 -33.83 2.10 3.29
N PRO A 117 -35.05 1.52 3.36
CA PRO A 117 -36.04 1.83 4.40
C PRO A 117 -35.56 1.56 5.84
N HIS A 118 -34.58 0.65 6.01
CA HIS A 118 -34.00 0.28 7.31
C HIS A 118 -32.88 1.23 7.78
N MET A 119 -32.50 2.20 6.94
CA MET A 119 -31.45 3.17 7.21
C MET A 119 -32.03 4.51 7.67
N THR A 120 -31.92 4.78 8.98
CA THR A 120 -32.27 6.09 9.54
C THR A 120 -31.21 7.14 9.17
N ALA A 121 -31.59 8.41 9.18
CA ALA A 121 -30.64 9.51 8.95
C ALA A 121 -29.42 9.44 9.89
N MET A 122 -29.60 8.94 11.13
CA MET A 122 -28.50 8.72 12.08
C MET A 122 -27.54 7.62 11.63
N LYS A 123 -28.03 6.50 11.10
CA LYS A 123 -27.18 5.42 10.56
C LYS A 123 -26.35 5.90 9.37
N ILE A 124 -26.95 6.67 8.47
CA ILE A 124 -26.26 7.27 7.33
C ILE A 124 -25.17 8.23 7.81
N LEU A 125 -25.49 9.09 8.79
CA LEU A 125 -24.53 10.02 9.36
C LEU A 125 -23.34 9.29 10.00
N ILE A 126 -23.57 8.16 10.66
CA ILE A 126 -22.50 7.33 11.26
C ILE A 126 -21.55 6.81 10.18
N ILE A 127 -22.05 6.25 9.07
CA ILE A 127 -21.20 5.80 7.95
C ILE A 127 -20.33 6.95 7.43
N VAL A 128 -20.95 8.12 7.22
CA VAL A 128 -20.24 9.32 6.74
C VAL A 128 -19.16 9.77 7.73
N ILE A 129 -19.45 9.80 9.03
CA ILE A 129 -18.47 10.15 10.07
C ILE A 129 -17.32 9.15 10.08
N PHE A 130 -17.59 7.84 10.07
CA PHE A 130 -16.55 6.83 10.09
C PHE A 130 -15.72 6.80 8.81
N SER A 131 -16.27 7.22 7.66
CA SER A 131 -15.45 7.47 6.46
C SER A 131 -14.45 8.61 6.62
N ILE A 132 -14.80 9.65 7.39
CA ILE A 132 -13.84 10.70 7.74
C ILE A 132 -12.79 10.14 8.70
N VAL A 133 -13.19 9.32 9.68
CA VAL A 133 -12.25 8.66 10.61
C VAL A 133 -11.22 7.82 9.84
N GLY A 134 -11.66 7.03 8.86
CA GLY A 134 -10.74 6.26 7.99
C GLY A 134 -9.74 7.14 7.24
N ILE A 135 -10.23 8.23 6.61
CA ILE A 135 -9.35 9.20 5.92
C ILE A 135 -8.34 9.84 6.88
N LEU A 136 -8.81 10.26 8.06
CA LEU A 136 -7.97 10.91 9.06
C LEU A 136 -6.93 9.93 9.64
N GLY A 137 -7.25 8.65 9.76
CA GLY A 137 -6.31 7.60 10.12
C GLY A 137 -5.13 7.54 9.15
N SER A 138 -5.39 7.29 7.86
CA SER A 138 -4.34 7.26 6.82
C SER A 138 -3.55 8.56 6.76
N TYR A 139 -4.24 9.71 6.86
CA TYR A 139 -3.62 11.02 6.82
C TYR A 139 -2.73 11.30 8.03
N ALA A 140 -3.15 10.93 9.26
CA ALA A 140 -2.37 11.13 10.47
C ALA A 140 -1.08 10.30 10.48
N VAL A 141 -1.15 9.03 10.05
CA VAL A 141 0.04 8.17 9.97
C VAL A 141 0.99 8.68 8.88
N ALA A 142 0.48 9.19 7.75
CA ALA A 142 1.28 9.85 6.72
C ALA A 142 2.06 11.06 7.27
N TRP A 143 1.41 11.94 8.04
CA TRP A 143 2.07 13.07 8.71
C TRP A 143 3.19 12.62 9.65
N PHE A 144 2.93 11.57 10.43
CA PHE A 144 3.94 11.00 11.32
C PHE A 144 5.14 10.45 10.53
N GLY A 145 4.88 9.69 9.46
CA GLY A 145 5.90 9.10 8.57
C GLY A 145 6.85 10.13 7.97
N ILE A 146 6.32 11.22 7.41
CA ILE A 146 7.16 12.31 6.87
C ILE A 146 8.05 12.90 7.97
N ARG A 147 7.49 13.17 9.16
CA ARG A 147 8.25 13.86 10.20
C ARG A 147 9.38 12.99 10.74
N ILE A 148 9.13 11.70 10.93
CA ILE A 148 10.19 10.81 11.38
C ILE A 148 11.25 10.56 10.31
N ASN A 149 10.87 10.46 9.03
CA ASN A 149 11.82 10.30 7.93
C ASN A 149 12.73 11.52 7.78
N THR A 150 12.17 12.72 7.88
CA THR A 150 12.95 13.97 7.87
C THR A 150 13.81 14.16 9.12
N TYR A 151 13.46 13.56 10.25
CA TYR A 151 14.45 13.44 11.32
C TYR A 151 15.54 12.43 10.93
N ALA A 152 15.17 11.23 10.54
CA ALA A 152 16.09 10.13 10.31
C ALA A 152 17.11 10.40 9.20
N ASN A 153 16.72 11.07 8.10
CA ASN A 153 17.60 11.30 6.95
C ASN A 153 18.85 12.11 7.33
N SER A 154 18.70 13.23 8.02
CA SER A 154 19.80 14.10 8.43
C SER A 154 20.69 13.47 9.50
N ARG A 155 20.11 12.65 10.41
CA ARG A 155 20.91 11.91 11.40
C ARG A 155 21.64 10.74 10.78
N THR A 156 21.08 10.11 9.75
CA THR A 156 21.74 9.06 8.97
C THR A 156 22.93 9.65 8.21
N ALA A 157 22.72 10.77 7.52
CA ALA A 157 23.77 11.52 6.82
C ALA A 157 24.92 11.92 7.77
N PHE A 158 24.58 12.48 8.94
CA PHE A 158 25.57 12.89 9.94
C PHE A 158 26.29 11.70 10.58
N ALA A 159 25.59 10.59 10.83
CA ALA A 159 26.19 9.39 11.38
C ALA A 159 27.18 8.74 10.41
N GLY A 160 26.96 8.86 9.09
CA GLY A 160 27.88 8.41 8.05
C GLY A 160 29.27 9.03 8.16
N LEU A 161 29.37 10.28 8.64
CA LEU A 161 30.65 11.00 8.82
C LEU A 161 31.62 10.32 9.81
N LYS A 162 31.15 9.35 10.61
CA LYS A 162 31.99 8.56 11.51
C LYS A 162 32.79 7.47 10.80
N GLY A 163 32.54 7.24 9.50
CA GLY A 163 33.18 6.17 8.74
C GLY A 163 32.77 4.76 9.21
N LEU A 164 31.55 4.62 9.76
CA LEU A 164 30.98 3.34 10.17
C LEU A 164 29.68 3.06 9.41
N PRO A 165 29.51 1.87 8.79
CA PRO A 165 28.30 1.53 8.03
C PRO A 165 27.12 1.15 8.93
N TYR A 166 27.34 0.62 10.15
CA TYR A 166 26.23 0.14 10.98
C TYR A 166 25.22 1.26 11.36
N PRO A 167 25.64 2.46 11.80
CA PRO A 167 24.72 3.55 12.09
C PRO A 167 23.89 4.02 10.89
N THR A 168 24.45 3.99 9.67
CA THR A 168 23.73 4.39 8.46
C THR A 168 22.62 3.39 8.12
N MET A 169 22.73 2.14 8.58
CA MET A 169 21.68 1.12 8.48
C MET A 169 20.68 1.19 9.64
N ALA A 170 21.17 1.33 10.87
CA ALA A 170 20.36 1.18 12.07
C ALA A 170 19.34 2.34 12.25
N ILE A 171 19.71 3.57 11.87
CA ILE A 171 18.83 4.75 12.01
C ILE A 171 17.61 4.68 11.07
N PRO A 172 17.76 4.42 9.76
CA PRO A 172 16.62 4.22 8.86
C PRO A 172 15.72 3.06 9.29
N LEU A 173 16.30 1.92 9.71
CA LEU A 173 15.51 0.79 10.17
C LEU A 173 14.69 1.11 11.42
N LYS A 174 15.26 1.87 12.37
CA LYS A 174 14.56 2.36 13.56
C LYS A 174 13.42 3.31 13.19
N ALA A 175 13.61 4.17 12.18
CA ALA A 175 12.57 5.06 11.66
C ALA A 175 11.42 4.25 11.04
N GLY A 176 11.74 3.29 10.17
CA GLY A 176 10.75 2.41 9.56
C GLY A 176 9.95 1.61 10.59
N MET A 177 10.62 1.00 11.57
CA MET A 177 9.93 0.27 12.65
C MET A 177 9.03 1.16 13.48
N SER A 178 9.42 2.41 13.70
CA SER A 178 8.58 3.37 14.39
C SER A 178 7.32 3.72 13.60
N ILE A 179 7.40 3.86 12.28
CA ILE A 179 6.25 4.08 11.39
C ILE A 179 5.34 2.85 11.42
N GLY A 180 5.89 1.67 11.15
CA GLY A 180 5.12 0.43 11.07
C GLY A 180 4.40 0.10 12.38
N MET A 181 5.06 0.26 13.53
CA MET A 181 4.44 0.01 14.82
C MET A 181 3.31 1.00 15.12
N LEU A 182 3.50 2.29 14.85
CA LEU A 182 2.45 3.29 15.06
C LEU A 182 1.26 3.04 14.14
N LEU A 183 1.51 2.83 12.84
CA LEU A 183 0.49 2.59 11.82
C LEU A 183 -0.46 1.46 12.23
N ILE A 184 0.10 0.27 12.47
CA ILE A 184 -0.68 -0.93 12.78
C ILE A 184 -1.42 -0.78 14.10
N SER A 185 -0.79 -0.11 15.07
CA SER A 185 -1.41 0.09 16.37
C SER A 185 -2.56 1.09 16.31
N VAL A 186 -2.43 2.20 15.56
CA VAL A 186 -3.53 3.15 15.34
C VAL A 186 -4.70 2.45 14.65
N GLU A 187 -4.40 1.67 13.61
CA GLU A 187 -5.40 0.91 12.88
C GLU A 187 -6.17 -0.06 13.79
N LEU A 188 -5.45 -0.88 14.57
CA LEU A 188 -6.08 -1.81 15.50
C LEU A 188 -6.82 -1.11 16.64
N VAL A 189 -6.35 0.04 17.13
CA VAL A 189 -7.09 0.83 18.12
C VAL A 189 -8.43 1.27 17.55
N LEU A 190 -8.48 1.76 16.31
CA LEU A 190 -9.71 2.20 15.67
C LEU A 190 -10.67 1.03 15.43
N MET A 191 -10.17 -0.10 14.90
CA MET A 191 -10.99 -1.29 14.69
C MET A 191 -11.50 -1.90 16.00
N LEU A 192 -10.65 -2.02 17.03
CA LEU A 192 -11.06 -2.51 18.36
C LEU A 192 -12.03 -1.55 19.03
N PHE A 193 -11.87 -0.24 18.81
CA PHE A 193 -12.80 0.74 19.35
C PHE A 193 -14.21 0.53 18.78
N ILE A 194 -14.31 0.32 17.45
CA ILE A 194 -15.58 -0.04 16.80
C ILE A 194 -16.13 -1.34 17.40
N LEU A 195 -15.30 -2.36 17.53
CA LEU A 195 -15.74 -3.68 17.97
C LEU A 195 -16.20 -3.72 19.45
N LEU A 196 -15.55 -2.97 20.33
CA LEU A 196 -15.76 -3.06 21.78
C LEU A 196 -16.73 -2.01 22.35
N PHE A 197 -16.79 -0.82 21.74
CA PHE A 197 -17.55 0.30 22.31
C PHE A 197 -18.74 0.73 21.46
N VAL A 198 -18.80 0.35 20.18
CA VAL A 198 -19.97 0.63 19.33
C VAL A 198 -20.99 -0.50 19.49
N PRO A 199 -22.28 -0.19 19.71
CA PRO A 199 -23.32 -1.22 19.75
C PRO A 199 -23.32 -2.08 18.48
N GLY A 200 -23.57 -3.39 18.64
CA GLY A 200 -23.38 -4.37 17.56
C GLY A 200 -24.22 -4.12 16.31
N ASP A 201 -25.37 -3.43 16.43
CA ASP A 201 -26.25 -3.02 15.33
C ASP A 201 -25.75 -1.78 14.55
N TYR A 202 -24.76 -1.07 15.08
CA TYR A 202 -24.08 0.05 14.41
C TYR A 202 -22.65 -0.30 13.96
N ALA A 203 -22.01 -1.30 14.57
CA ALA A 203 -20.62 -1.63 14.30
C ALA A 203 -20.34 -1.98 12.82
N GLY A 204 -21.24 -2.73 12.15
CA GLY A 204 -21.13 -3.01 10.72
C GLY A 204 -21.10 -1.73 9.85
N LEU A 205 -21.96 -0.76 10.17
CA LEU A 205 -22.01 0.55 9.49
C LEU A 205 -20.69 1.32 9.66
N CYS A 206 -20.13 1.28 10.87
CA CYS A 206 -18.86 1.93 11.18
C CYS A 206 -17.71 1.31 10.37
N PHE A 207 -17.62 -0.02 10.30
CA PHE A 207 -16.60 -0.71 9.52
C PHE A 207 -16.67 -0.39 8.02
N ILE A 208 -17.88 -0.33 7.44
CA ILE A 208 -18.06 0.03 6.03
C ILE A 208 -17.61 1.47 5.78
N GLY A 209 -18.11 2.41 6.59
CA GLY A 209 -17.72 3.81 6.47
C GLY A 209 -16.21 3.97 6.57
N PHE A 210 -15.63 3.35 7.60
CA PHE A 210 -14.20 3.32 7.85
C PHE A 210 -13.40 2.77 6.66
N ALA A 211 -13.74 1.57 6.16
CA ALA A 211 -13.09 0.90 5.04
C ALA A 211 -13.10 1.73 3.74
N ILE A 212 -14.23 2.39 3.45
CA ILE A 212 -14.35 3.27 2.28
C ILE A 212 -13.48 4.52 2.45
N GLY A 213 -13.45 5.08 3.66
CA GLY A 213 -12.65 6.24 4.02
C GLY A 213 -11.16 6.00 3.85
N GLU A 214 -10.63 4.96 4.49
CA GLU A 214 -9.22 4.57 4.38
C GLU A 214 -8.83 4.23 2.93
N SER A 215 -9.71 3.53 2.19
CA SER A 215 -9.50 3.21 0.77
C SER A 215 -9.34 4.46 -0.09
N LEU A 216 -10.20 5.46 0.11
CA LEU A 216 -10.08 6.73 -0.59
C LEU A 216 -8.78 7.46 -0.21
N GLY A 217 -8.48 7.52 1.09
CA GLY A 217 -7.27 8.17 1.60
C GLY A 217 -6.01 7.55 1.00
N ALA A 218 -5.89 6.22 1.07
CA ALA A 218 -4.78 5.46 0.51
C ALA A 218 -4.67 5.62 -1.00
N ALA A 219 -5.76 5.48 -1.76
CA ALA A 219 -5.74 5.65 -3.21
C ALA A 219 -5.25 7.05 -3.61
N ALA A 220 -5.78 8.09 -2.96
CA ALA A 220 -5.38 9.47 -3.26
C ALA A 220 -3.92 9.75 -2.88
N LEU A 221 -3.48 9.36 -1.69
CA LEU A 221 -2.12 9.59 -1.21
C LEU A 221 -1.09 8.79 -2.00
N ARG A 222 -1.36 7.51 -2.31
CA ARG A 222 -0.46 6.63 -3.06
C ARG A 222 -0.31 7.08 -4.52
N ILE A 223 -1.42 7.35 -5.20
CA ILE A 223 -1.40 7.69 -6.64
C ILE A 223 -0.85 9.09 -6.85
N ALA A 224 -1.37 10.09 -6.12
CA ALA A 224 -0.90 11.45 -6.27
C ALA A 224 0.53 11.62 -5.72
N GLY A 225 0.90 10.86 -4.68
CA GLY A 225 2.27 10.75 -4.18
C GLY A 225 3.20 10.20 -5.23
N GLY A 226 2.90 9.02 -5.79
CA GLY A 226 3.67 8.39 -6.86
C GLY A 226 3.88 9.28 -8.08
N ILE A 227 2.81 9.90 -8.58
CA ILE A 227 2.92 10.83 -9.71
C ILE A 227 3.80 12.03 -9.34
N PHE A 228 3.65 12.58 -8.13
CA PHE A 228 4.46 13.70 -7.68
C PHE A 228 5.96 13.35 -7.63
N THR A 229 6.32 12.26 -6.94
CA THR A 229 7.74 11.86 -6.79
C THR A 229 8.37 11.64 -8.14
N LYS A 230 7.75 10.85 -9.03
CA LYS A 230 8.38 10.53 -10.31
C LYS A 230 8.40 11.70 -11.30
N ILE A 231 7.56 12.73 -11.14
CA ILE A 231 7.75 13.98 -11.89
C ILE A 231 9.03 14.71 -11.41
N ALA A 232 9.25 14.75 -10.10
CA ALA A 232 10.38 15.43 -9.50
C ALA A 232 11.70 14.71 -9.77
N ASP A 233 11.70 13.38 -9.60
CA ASP A 233 12.82 12.46 -9.83
C ASP A 233 13.31 12.55 -11.28
N ILE A 234 12.49 12.16 -12.26
CA ILE A 234 12.83 12.26 -13.70
C ILE A 234 13.20 13.70 -14.09
N GLY A 235 12.50 14.69 -13.51
CA GLY A 235 12.80 16.11 -13.70
C GLY A 235 14.23 16.49 -13.30
N SER A 236 14.69 15.95 -12.18
CA SER A 236 16.00 16.18 -11.59
C SER A 236 17.07 15.32 -12.26
N ASP A 237 16.81 14.04 -12.43
CA ASP A 237 17.75 13.03 -12.92
C ASP A 237 18.15 13.21 -14.37
N LEU A 238 17.23 13.66 -15.23
CA LEU A 238 17.58 13.98 -16.61
C LEU A 238 18.61 15.11 -16.70
N MET A 239 18.80 15.91 -15.65
CA MET A 239 19.85 16.94 -15.63
C MET A 239 21.26 16.33 -15.59
N LYS A 240 21.41 15.11 -15.04
CA LYS A 240 22.67 14.34 -15.08
C LYS A 240 23.12 14.14 -16.53
N ILE A 241 22.18 13.85 -17.43
CA ILE A 241 22.47 13.62 -18.85
C ILE A 241 22.66 14.94 -19.59
N VAL A 242 21.77 15.90 -19.36
CA VAL A 242 21.72 17.18 -20.12
C VAL A 242 22.91 18.08 -19.77
N PHE A 243 23.23 18.20 -18.48
CA PHE A 243 24.23 19.15 -17.99
C PHE A 243 25.50 18.49 -17.43
N LYS A 244 25.57 17.15 -17.39
CA LYS A 244 26.71 16.39 -16.85
C LYS A 244 27.07 16.77 -15.41
N ILE A 245 26.04 17.05 -14.61
CA ILE A 245 26.16 17.33 -13.17
C ILE A 245 26.03 16.04 -12.34
N LYS A 246 26.41 16.13 -11.06
CA LYS A 246 26.23 15.03 -10.10
C LYS A 246 24.74 14.81 -9.79
N GLU A 247 24.41 13.62 -9.31
CA GLU A 247 23.16 13.36 -8.60
C GLU A 247 23.05 14.30 -7.39
N ASP A 248 21.85 14.81 -7.14
CA ASP A 248 21.54 15.75 -6.05
C ASP A 248 22.39 17.03 -6.00
N ASP A 249 22.86 17.50 -7.16
CA ASP A 249 23.63 18.75 -7.24
C ASP A 249 22.84 19.92 -6.64
N VAL A 250 23.44 20.59 -5.65
CA VAL A 250 22.84 21.75 -4.96
C VAL A 250 22.34 22.86 -5.85
N ARG A 251 22.82 22.97 -7.09
CA ARG A 251 22.41 24.00 -8.06
C ARG A 251 21.15 23.60 -8.83
N ASN A 252 20.76 22.33 -8.79
CA ASN A 252 19.55 21.84 -9.43
C ASN A 252 18.32 22.14 -8.55
N PRO A 253 17.39 23.01 -8.98
CA PRO A 253 16.18 23.33 -8.22
C PRO A 253 15.20 22.15 -8.07
N GLY A 254 15.40 21.06 -8.82
CA GLY A 254 14.58 19.86 -8.74
C GLY A 254 14.82 19.01 -7.48
N VAL A 255 16.02 19.03 -6.91
CA VAL A 255 16.44 18.07 -5.86
C VAL A 255 15.58 18.17 -4.60
N ILE A 256 15.19 19.38 -4.18
CA ILE A 256 14.28 19.53 -3.02
C ILE A 256 12.90 18.95 -3.32
N ALA A 257 12.41 19.09 -4.56
CA ALA A 257 11.14 18.50 -4.97
C ALA A 257 11.23 16.97 -5.01
N ASP A 258 12.40 16.44 -5.39
CA ASP A 258 12.70 15.02 -5.40
C ASP A 258 12.66 14.43 -3.99
N CYS A 259 13.43 15.01 -3.05
CA CYS A 259 13.37 14.61 -1.65
C CYS A 259 11.97 14.74 -1.03
N THR A 260 11.23 15.79 -1.43
CA THR A 260 9.81 15.95 -1.04
C THR A 260 8.97 14.80 -1.58
N GLY A 261 9.27 14.37 -2.80
CA GLY A 261 8.69 13.23 -3.49
C GLY A 261 8.91 11.93 -2.75
N ASP A 262 10.12 11.61 -2.33
CA ASP A 262 10.39 10.33 -1.64
C ASP A 262 9.60 10.23 -0.34
N ASN A 263 9.42 11.36 0.36
CA ASN A 263 8.54 11.40 1.52
C ASN A 263 7.06 11.31 1.12
N ALA A 264 6.62 12.02 0.08
CA ALA A 264 5.22 12.09 -0.35
C ALA A 264 4.69 10.82 -1.04
N GLY A 265 5.52 10.15 -1.83
CA GLY A 265 5.18 8.96 -2.62
C GLY A 265 5.70 7.69 -1.97
N ASP A 266 6.98 7.65 -1.62
CA ASP A 266 7.66 6.43 -1.21
C ASP A 266 7.61 6.17 0.28
N SER A 267 7.31 7.17 1.11
CA SER A 267 7.02 6.99 2.54
C SER A 267 5.53 7.07 2.85
N VAL A 268 4.86 8.17 2.47
CA VAL A 268 3.43 8.34 2.73
C VAL A 268 2.59 7.33 1.98
N GLY A 269 2.97 7.00 0.75
CA GLY A 269 2.26 6.03 -0.07
C GLY A 269 2.14 4.66 0.62
N PRO A 270 3.25 3.94 0.91
CA PRO A 270 3.16 2.64 1.56
C PRO A 270 2.57 2.70 2.96
N THR A 271 2.75 3.82 3.67
CA THR A 271 2.15 4.02 4.99
C THR A 271 0.61 4.08 4.90
N ALA A 272 0.07 4.86 3.97
CA ALA A 272 -1.38 4.96 3.78
C ALA A 272 -1.97 3.67 3.18
N ASP A 273 -1.28 3.08 2.19
CA ASP A 273 -1.64 1.80 1.59
C ASP A 273 -1.58 0.65 2.61
N GLY A 274 -0.56 0.63 3.45
CA GLY A 274 -0.43 -0.28 4.58
C GLY A 274 -1.62 -0.15 5.54
N PHE A 275 -1.93 1.06 6.00
CA PHE A 275 -3.06 1.31 6.90
C PHE A 275 -4.37 0.72 6.34
N GLU A 276 -4.70 1.07 5.10
CA GLU A 276 -5.87 0.56 4.38
C GLU A 276 -5.84 -0.96 4.20
N THR A 277 -4.68 -1.54 3.87
CA THR A 277 -4.55 -2.98 3.68
C THR A 277 -4.95 -3.76 4.94
N TYR A 278 -4.56 -3.26 6.12
CA TYR A 278 -4.88 -3.89 7.40
C TYR A 278 -6.35 -3.75 7.75
N GLY A 279 -6.90 -2.55 7.59
CA GLY A 279 -8.31 -2.27 7.86
C GLY A 279 -9.22 -3.09 6.96
N VAL A 280 -9.06 -2.94 5.64
CA VAL A 280 -9.88 -3.60 4.62
C VAL A 280 -9.81 -5.12 4.72
N THR A 281 -8.63 -5.71 4.88
CA THR A 281 -8.50 -7.16 5.07
C THR A 281 -9.20 -7.63 6.35
N GLY A 282 -9.20 -6.77 7.38
CA GLY A 282 -9.87 -7.04 8.65
C GLY A 282 -11.38 -7.02 8.50
N VAL A 283 -11.91 -5.95 7.89
CA VAL A 283 -13.34 -5.82 7.58
C VAL A 283 -13.80 -6.97 6.69
N ALA A 284 -13.04 -7.33 5.65
CA ALA A 284 -13.35 -8.46 4.77
C ALA A 284 -13.49 -9.78 5.54
N LEU A 285 -12.58 -10.08 6.48
CA LEU A 285 -12.66 -11.29 7.30
C LEU A 285 -13.78 -11.25 8.33
N ILE A 286 -14.04 -10.09 8.95
CA ILE A 286 -15.18 -9.91 9.85
C ILE A 286 -16.48 -10.21 9.10
N THR A 287 -16.69 -9.54 7.96
CA THR A 287 -17.85 -9.77 7.08
C THR A 287 -17.95 -11.24 6.68
N PHE A 288 -16.85 -11.85 6.26
CA PHE A 288 -16.85 -13.26 5.87
C PHE A 288 -17.24 -14.18 7.04
N ILE A 289 -16.66 -13.99 8.23
CA ILE A 289 -16.99 -14.81 9.42
C ILE A 289 -18.49 -14.70 9.73
N LEU A 290 -19.05 -13.49 9.71
CA LEU A 290 -20.45 -13.25 10.04
C LEU A 290 -21.42 -13.87 9.01
N LEU A 291 -21.05 -13.84 7.72
CA LEU A 291 -21.90 -14.38 6.64
C LEU A 291 -21.73 -15.88 6.41
N ALA A 292 -20.49 -16.38 6.50
CA ALA A 292 -20.17 -17.75 6.15
C ALA A 292 -20.38 -18.74 7.31
N VAL A 293 -20.20 -18.31 8.56
CA VAL A 293 -20.51 -19.11 9.75
C VAL A 293 -21.99 -18.92 10.08
N SER A 294 -22.85 -19.53 9.27
CA SER A 294 -24.30 -19.36 9.34
C SER A 294 -24.98 -20.55 10.05
N PRO A 295 -26.15 -20.34 10.70
CA PRO A 295 -26.91 -21.43 11.31
C PRO A 295 -27.22 -22.57 10.34
N GLU A 296 -27.35 -22.27 9.04
CA GLU A 296 -27.60 -23.27 7.99
C GLU A 296 -26.54 -24.36 7.92
N VAL A 297 -25.27 -24.01 8.13
CA VAL A 297 -24.17 -24.99 8.12
C VAL A 297 -24.31 -25.97 9.28
N PHE A 298 -24.66 -25.46 10.45
CA PHE A 298 -24.84 -26.25 11.67
C PHE A 298 -26.10 -27.11 11.62
N MET A 299 -27.18 -26.61 11.01
CA MET A 299 -28.39 -27.40 10.75
C MET A 299 -28.13 -28.57 9.79
N ARG A 300 -27.30 -28.37 8.75
CA ARG A 300 -26.85 -29.48 7.88
C ARG A 300 -26.02 -30.52 8.64
N GLY A 301 -25.37 -30.10 9.71
CA GLY A 301 -24.68 -30.98 10.66
C GLY A 301 -25.59 -31.74 11.63
N GLY A 302 -26.91 -31.57 11.53
CA GLY A 302 -27.90 -32.31 12.34
C GLY A 302 -28.36 -31.59 13.62
N LEU A 303 -27.98 -30.33 13.82
CA LEU A 303 -28.48 -29.51 14.93
C LEU A 303 -29.87 -28.95 14.59
N ASP A 304 -30.72 -28.81 15.61
CA ASP A 304 -31.97 -28.04 15.47
C ASP A 304 -31.68 -26.54 15.30
N GLU A 305 -32.69 -25.76 14.90
CA GLU A 305 -32.53 -24.34 14.58
C GLU A 305 -31.98 -23.51 15.77
N ALA A 306 -32.44 -23.80 16.99
CA ALA A 306 -32.02 -23.06 18.18
C ALA A 306 -30.57 -23.38 18.56
N ALA A 307 -30.21 -24.67 18.55
CA ALA A 307 -28.87 -25.14 18.80
C ALA A 307 -27.89 -24.69 17.70
N ALA A 308 -28.32 -24.71 16.44
CA ALA A 308 -27.53 -24.24 15.30
C ALA A 308 -27.21 -22.75 15.40
N LYS A 309 -28.19 -21.93 15.80
CA LYS A 309 -27.97 -20.49 16.03
C LYS A 309 -26.99 -20.21 17.17
N ALA A 310 -27.10 -20.95 18.27
CA ALA A 310 -26.17 -20.82 19.40
C ALA A 310 -24.74 -21.28 19.02
N ALA A 311 -24.62 -22.39 18.28
CA ALA A 311 -23.35 -22.92 17.81
C ALA A 311 -22.68 -21.98 16.80
N SER A 312 -23.45 -21.42 15.85
CA SER A 312 -22.92 -20.45 14.88
C SER A 312 -22.45 -19.17 15.57
N GLN A 313 -23.21 -18.63 16.52
CA GLN A 313 -22.80 -17.45 17.29
C GLN A 313 -21.52 -17.72 18.09
N THR A 314 -21.42 -18.88 18.73
CA THR A 314 -20.20 -19.27 19.47
C THR A 314 -18.99 -19.32 18.54
N ALA A 315 -19.12 -19.98 17.39
CA ALA A 315 -18.05 -20.09 16.41
C ALA A 315 -17.66 -18.71 15.82
N GLN A 316 -18.63 -17.84 15.55
CA GLN A 316 -18.38 -16.46 15.11
C GLN A 316 -17.55 -15.70 16.14
N ILE A 317 -17.94 -15.72 17.42
CA ILE A 317 -17.21 -15.02 18.49
C ILE A 317 -15.79 -15.60 18.65
N GLN A 318 -15.66 -16.93 18.63
CA GLN A 318 -14.37 -17.61 18.69
C GLN A 318 -13.43 -17.15 17.58
N LEU A 319 -13.90 -17.12 16.33
CA LEU A 319 -13.09 -16.70 15.18
C LEU A 319 -12.81 -15.20 15.19
N LEU A 320 -13.77 -14.34 15.56
CA LEU A 320 -13.58 -12.89 15.64
C LEU A 320 -12.53 -12.53 16.70
N VAL A 321 -12.67 -13.05 17.92
CA VAL A 321 -11.68 -12.81 18.98
C VAL A 321 -10.32 -13.35 18.56
N TRP A 322 -10.27 -14.55 17.97
CA TRP A 322 -9.04 -15.16 17.47
C TRP A 322 -8.31 -14.28 16.43
N ILE A 323 -8.98 -13.80 15.37
CA ILE A 323 -8.31 -12.96 14.36
C ILE A 323 -7.80 -11.63 14.93
N PHE A 324 -8.51 -11.02 15.89
CA PHE A 324 -8.06 -9.78 16.52
C PHE A 324 -6.87 -10.02 17.45
N VAL A 325 -6.92 -11.06 18.27
CA VAL A 325 -5.80 -11.42 19.16
C VAL A 325 -4.56 -11.81 18.35
N MET A 326 -4.73 -12.48 17.20
CA MET A 326 -3.64 -12.73 16.25
C MET A 326 -2.99 -11.43 15.75
N ARG A 327 -3.79 -10.45 15.32
CA ARG A 327 -3.28 -9.14 14.88
C ARG A 327 -2.54 -8.40 15.99
N ILE A 328 -3.05 -8.45 17.22
CA ILE A 328 -2.37 -7.88 18.38
C ILE A 328 -1.04 -8.61 18.64
N GLY A 329 -1.01 -9.94 18.53
CA GLY A 329 0.21 -10.75 18.64
C GLY A 329 1.28 -10.35 17.62
N MET A 330 0.90 -9.88 16.43
CA MET A 330 1.84 -9.40 15.41
C MET A 330 2.63 -8.16 15.85
N ILE A 331 2.04 -7.27 16.67
CA ILE A 331 2.75 -6.13 17.27
C ILE A 331 3.86 -6.63 18.19
N VAL A 332 3.55 -7.60 19.04
CA VAL A 332 4.49 -8.17 20.02
C VAL A 332 5.62 -8.90 19.32
N THR A 333 5.29 -9.78 18.37
CA THR A 333 6.28 -10.55 17.60
C THR A 333 7.18 -9.67 16.75
N SER A 334 6.65 -8.59 16.16
CA SER A 334 7.45 -7.60 15.42
C SER A 334 8.41 -6.83 16.32
N ALA A 335 7.95 -6.36 17.48
CA ALA A 335 8.80 -5.67 18.45
C ALA A 335 9.91 -6.58 18.99
N PHE A 336 9.55 -7.82 19.34
CA PHE A 336 10.50 -8.84 19.80
C PHE A 336 11.56 -9.15 18.74
N SER A 337 11.12 -9.42 17.50
CA SER A 337 12.02 -9.75 16.39
C SER A 337 12.95 -8.58 16.06
N TYR A 338 12.45 -7.34 16.10
CA TYR A 338 13.28 -6.15 15.93
C TYR A 338 14.38 -6.03 17.00
N TRP A 339 14.06 -6.30 18.27
CA TRP A 339 15.05 -6.24 19.35
C TRP A 339 16.10 -7.34 19.24
N VAL A 340 15.67 -8.58 19.00
CA VAL A 340 16.59 -9.71 18.80
C VAL A 340 17.48 -9.46 17.59
N ASN A 341 16.91 -9.01 16.47
CA ASN A 341 17.66 -8.61 15.28
C ASN A 341 18.66 -7.49 15.59
N GLY A 342 18.23 -6.47 16.35
CA GLY A 342 19.10 -5.38 16.78
C GLY A 342 20.30 -5.86 17.59
N LEU A 343 20.10 -6.77 18.55
CA LEU A 343 21.18 -7.35 19.36
C LEU A 343 22.18 -8.14 18.51
N ILE A 344 21.67 -9.01 17.62
CA ILE A 344 22.51 -9.82 16.73
C ILE A 344 23.28 -8.94 15.76
N THR A 345 22.61 -8.02 15.06
CA THR A 345 23.24 -7.13 14.07
C THR A 345 24.24 -6.18 14.71
N HIS A 346 23.97 -5.66 15.92
CA HIS A 346 24.92 -4.85 16.65
C HIS A 346 26.18 -5.65 17.01
N GLY A 347 26.01 -6.87 17.52
CA GLY A 347 27.14 -7.75 17.84
C GLY A 347 27.97 -8.17 16.62
N MET A 348 27.31 -8.39 15.48
CA MET A 348 27.99 -8.79 14.24
C MET A 348 28.65 -7.63 13.49
N TYR A 349 27.98 -6.48 13.41
CA TYR A 349 28.34 -5.41 12.46
C TYR A 349 28.68 -4.07 13.13
N GLY A 350 28.46 -3.91 14.44
CA GLY A 350 28.59 -2.61 15.12
C GLY A 350 29.96 -1.93 14.97
N ALA A 351 31.04 -2.72 14.88
CA ALA A 351 32.41 -2.25 14.67
C ALA A 351 32.99 -2.63 13.30
N VAL A 352 32.21 -3.28 12.44
CA VAL A 352 32.67 -3.77 11.14
C VAL A 352 32.67 -2.64 10.12
N LYS A 353 33.78 -2.50 9.37
CA LYS A 353 33.96 -1.41 8.39
C LYS A 353 33.26 -1.63 7.04
N LYS A 354 32.80 -2.85 6.76
CA LYS A 354 32.05 -3.17 5.54
C LYS A 354 31.19 -4.42 5.74
N PHE A 355 29.91 -4.34 5.40
CA PHE A 355 29.01 -5.50 5.35
C PHE A 355 27.93 -5.28 4.30
N ASN A 356 27.19 -6.33 3.94
CA ASN A 356 26.06 -6.20 3.02
C ASN A 356 24.83 -5.67 3.79
N PHE A 357 24.41 -4.44 3.44
CA PHE A 357 23.25 -3.76 4.02
C PHE A 357 21.93 -4.54 3.89
N GLU A 358 21.80 -5.43 2.91
CA GLU A 358 20.62 -6.28 2.75
C GLU A 358 20.50 -7.35 3.84
N HIS A 359 21.62 -7.81 4.42
CA HIS A 359 21.63 -8.97 5.33
C HIS A 359 20.87 -8.72 6.65
N PRO A 360 21.07 -7.59 7.37
CA PRO A 360 20.26 -7.25 8.55
C PRO A 360 18.76 -7.17 8.30
N LEU A 361 18.36 -6.71 7.10
CA LEU A 361 16.97 -6.53 6.71
C LEU A 361 16.33 -7.88 6.37
N THR A 362 17.01 -8.71 5.56
CA THR A 362 16.59 -10.10 5.28
C THR A 362 16.47 -10.91 6.58
N MET A 363 17.44 -10.79 7.48
CA MET A 363 17.40 -11.50 8.76
C MET A 363 16.19 -11.10 9.61
N LEU A 364 15.85 -9.80 9.65
CA LEU A 364 14.67 -9.32 10.36
C LEU A 364 13.37 -9.92 9.78
N VAL A 365 13.24 -9.95 8.45
CA VAL A 365 12.07 -10.51 7.77
C VAL A 365 11.91 -11.99 8.11
N TRP A 366 12.96 -12.81 7.94
CA TRP A 366 12.91 -14.24 8.25
C TRP A 366 12.66 -14.53 9.73
N LEU A 367 13.35 -13.81 10.62
CA LEU A 367 13.16 -13.96 12.06
C LEU A 367 11.72 -13.67 12.44
N THR A 368 11.15 -12.58 11.93
CA THR A 368 9.77 -12.19 12.22
C THR A 368 8.78 -13.22 11.66
N SER A 369 9.00 -13.76 10.45
CA SER A 369 8.14 -14.81 9.88
C SER A 369 8.12 -16.04 10.78
N ILE A 370 9.29 -16.52 11.22
CA ILE A 370 9.40 -17.72 12.06
C ILE A 370 8.72 -17.48 13.41
N VAL A 371 9.01 -16.35 14.06
CA VAL A 371 8.41 -16.00 15.35
C VAL A 371 6.89 -15.84 15.24
N SER A 372 6.38 -15.18 14.19
CA SER A 372 4.96 -15.02 13.93
C SER A 372 4.26 -16.35 13.65
N ILE A 373 4.90 -17.28 12.93
CA ILE A 373 4.34 -18.63 12.70
C ILE A 373 4.25 -19.40 14.02
N ILE A 374 5.31 -19.43 14.82
CA ILE A 374 5.30 -20.10 16.13
C ILE A 374 4.19 -19.53 17.01
N MET A 375 4.11 -18.19 17.10
CA MET A 375 3.07 -17.50 17.84
C MET A 375 1.67 -17.84 17.32
N THR A 376 1.48 -17.94 16.00
CA THR A 376 0.20 -18.31 15.37
C THR A 376 -0.28 -19.70 15.81
N TYR A 377 0.62 -20.69 15.89
CA TYR A 377 0.24 -22.01 16.39
C TYR A 377 -0.08 -21.97 17.89
N VAL A 378 0.73 -21.28 18.69
CA VAL A 378 0.52 -21.15 20.14
C VAL A 378 -0.82 -20.47 20.44
N LEU A 379 -1.08 -19.31 19.85
CA LEU A 379 -2.32 -18.56 20.09
C LEU A 379 -3.55 -19.31 19.57
N SER A 380 -3.47 -20.00 18.42
CA SER A 380 -4.60 -20.79 17.94
C SER A 380 -4.92 -21.96 18.88
N TYR A 381 -3.89 -22.65 19.38
CA TYR A 381 -4.07 -23.71 20.37
C TYR A 381 -4.70 -23.19 21.67
N LEU A 382 -4.29 -22.00 22.13
CA LEU A 382 -4.80 -21.41 23.37
C LEU A 382 -6.22 -20.84 23.24
N LEU A 383 -6.56 -20.23 22.10
CA LEU A 383 -7.81 -19.49 21.91
C LEU A 383 -8.92 -20.32 21.29
N VAL A 384 -8.58 -21.19 20.34
CA VAL A 384 -9.56 -22.01 19.60
C VAL A 384 -9.22 -23.50 19.66
N PRO A 385 -8.88 -24.09 20.84
CA PRO A 385 -8.47 -25.50 20.95
C PRO A 385 -9.54 -26.47 20.45
N VAL A 386 -10.81 -26.08 20.57
CA VAL A 386 -11.97 -26.83 20.10
C VAL A 386 -12.92 -25.86 19.40
N LEU A 387 -13.22 -26.14 18.12
CA LEU A 387 -14.20 -25.40 17.32
C LEU A 387 -15.28 -26.39 16.88
N ASN A 388 -16.53 -26.14 17.28
CA ASN A 388 -17.67 -27.02 16.98
C ASN A 388 -17.40 -28.51 17.30
N GLY A 389 -16.73 -28.79 18.43
CA GLY A 389 -16.36 -30.15 18.84
C GLY A 389 -15.14 -30.75 18.15
N ASP A 390 -14.58 -30.11 17.12
CA ASP A 390 -13.35 -30.55 16.44
C ASP A 390 -12.10 -29.96 17.12
N THR A 391 -11.23 -30.85 17.61
CA THR A 391 -9.96 -30.53 18.29
C THR A 391 -8.78 -30.30 17.34
N THR A 392 -9.02 -30.38 16.02
CA THR A 392 -7.99 -30.32 14.98
C THR A 392 -8.06 -29.03 14.15
N LEU A 393 -9.13 -28.24 14.25
CA LEU A 393 -9.30 -27.03 13.43
C LEU A 393 -8.25 -25.94 13.73
N TRP A 394 -7.77 -25.85 14.98
CA TRP A 394 -6.80 -24.81 15.38
C TRP A 394 -5.50 -24.87 14.57
N TRP A 395 -4.93 -26.07 14.33
CA TRP A 395 -3.67 -26.20 13.60
C TRP A 395 -3.88 -26.04 12.10
N LYS A 396 -5.06 -26.40 11.58
CA LYS A 396 -5.43 -26.20 10.17
C LYS A 396 -5.53 -24.70 9.86
N LEU A 397 -6.26 -23.96 10.70
CA LEU A 397 -6.33 -22.50 10.64
C LEU A 397 -4.95 -21.85 10.79
N SER A 398 -4.13 -22.35 11.71
CA SER A 398 -2.73 -21.89 11.89
C SER A 398 -1.89 -22.13 10.64
N THR A 399 -2.01 -23.30 10.01
CA THR A 399 -1.28 -23.67 8.80
C THR A 399 -1.66 -22.73 7.65
N ILE A 400 -2.96 -22.45 7.48
CA ILE A 400 -3.47 -21.55 6.45
C ILE A 400 -2.89 -20.13 6.63
N ILE A 401 -2.95 -19.57 7.85
CA ILE A 401 -2.34 -18.26 8.14
C ILE A 401 -0.82 -18.31 7.89
N SER A 402 -0.17 -19.40 8.29
CA SER A 402 1.27 -19.58 8.13
C SER A 402 1.70 -19.61 6.67
N CYS A 403 0.89 -20.14 5.74
CA CYS A 403 1.13 -20.03 4.30
C CYS A 403 1.20 -18.57 3.85
N GLY A 404 0.40 -17.69 4.46
CA GLY A 404 0.51 -16.26 4.23
C GLY A 404 1.73 -15.63 4.91
N THR A 405 2.00 -15.97 6.17
CA THR A 405 3.12 -15.37 6.93
C THR A 405 4.49 -15.74 6.35
N ILE A 406 4.64 -16.95 5.83
CA ILE A 406 5.87 -17.36 5.14
C ILE A 406 6.02 -16.67 3.78
N ALA A 407 4.91 -16.31 3.12
CA ALA A 407 4.95 -15.54 1.88
C ALA A 407 5.68 -14.21 2.06
N GLY A 408 5.51 -13.58 3.23
CA GLY A 408 6.21 -12.34 3.58
C GLY A 408 7.74 -12.48 3.69
N ALA A 409 8.30 -13.70 3.77
CA ALA A 409 9.74 -13.94 3.68
C ALA A 409 10.16 -14.53 2.33
N VAL A 410 9.36 -15.44 1.76
CA VAL A 410 9.67 -16.11 0.48
C VAL A 410 9.57 -15.15 -0.69
N ILE A 411 8.52 -14.32 -0.76
CA ILE A 411 8.31 -13.38 -1.87
C ILE A 411 9.47 -12.38 -1.95
N PRO A 412 9.92 -11.72 -0.86
CA PRO A 412 11.12 -10.88 -0.90
C PRO A 412 12.36 -11.56 -1.45
N GLU A 413 12.63 -12.82 -1.09
CA GLU A 413 13.79 -13.55 -1.63
C GLU A 413 13.64 -13.80 -3.14
N LEU A 414 12.43 -14.14 -3.61
CA LEU A 414 12.17 -14.26 -5.04
C LEU A 414 12.32 -12.93 -5.78
N VAL A 415 11.91 -11.81 -5.18
CA VAL A 415 12.11 -10.47 -5.76
C VAL A 415 13.59 -10.13 -5.86
N LYS A 416 14.38 -10.40 -4.81
CA LYS A 416 15.82 -10.15 -4.79
C LYS A 416 16.56 -10.84 -5.91
N VAL A 417 16.11 -12.03 -6.35
CA VAL A 417 16.67 -12.72 -7.52
C VAL A 417 16.61 -11.86 -8.77
N PHE A 418 15.67 -10.92 -8.88
CA PHE A 418 15.52 -10.03 -10.05
C PHE A 418 15.99 -8.60 -9.81
N THR A 419 15.97 -8.12 -8.57
CA THR A 419 16.19 -6.69 -8.27
C THR A 419 17.44 -6.40 -7.46
N SER A 420 18.00 -7.33 -6.68
CA SER A 420 19.17 -7.04 -5.83
C SER A 420 20.39 -6.64 -6.67
N THR A 421 21.28 -5.80 -6.12
CA THR A 421 22.60 -5.51 -6.70
C THR A 421 23.49 -6.76 -6.87
N ASN A 422 23.17 -7.84 -6.16
CA ASN A 422 23.84 -9.15 -6.26
C ASN A 422 23.15 -10.12 -7.24
N SER A 423 22.04 -9.72 -7.86
CA SER A 423 21.26 -10.53 -8.80
C SER A 423 22.00 -10.77 -10.12
N GLY A 424 21.93 -12.01 -10.63
CA GLY A 424 22.36 -12.32 -12.00
C GLY A 424 21.59 -11.52 -13.07
N HIS A 425 20.31 -11.24 -12.86
CA HIS A 425 19.48 -10.45 -13.79
C HIS A 425 19.86 -8.97 -13.79
N VAL A 426 20.15 -8.37 -12.64
CA VAL A 426 20.64 -6.97 -12.60
C VAL A 426 22.01 -6.85 -13.28
N ARG A 427 22.88 -7.86 -13.12
CA ARG A 427 24.17 -7.93 -13.82
C ARG A 427 24.01 -8.11 -15.33
N GLU A 428 22.97 -8.82 -15.76
CA GLU A 428 22.59 -8.93 -17.17
C GLU A 428 22.14 -7.58 -17.73
N VAL A 429 21.28 -6.83 -17.01
CA VAL A 429 20.87 -5.48 -17.41
C VAL A 429 22.09 -4.55 -17.56
N LEU A 430 23.02 -4.61 -16.61
CA LEU A 430 24.28 -3.86 -16.68
C LEU A 430 25.12 -4.25 -17.92
N SER A 431 25.28 -5.55 -18.17
CA SER A 431 26.05 -6.06 -19.31
C SER A 431 25.40 -5.66 -20.64
N ALA A 432 24.07 -5.75 -20.72
CA ALA A 432 23.28 -5.31 -21.86
C ALA A 432 23.43 -3.79 -22.12
N SER A 433 23.47 -2.99 -21.06
CA SER A 433 23.70 -1.54 -21.13
C SER A 433 25.06 -1.20 -21.74
N LYS A 434 26.08 -1.99 -21.41
CA LYS A 434 27.45 -1.81 -21.91
C LYS A 434 27.57 -2.08 -23.41
N GLU A 435 26.96 -3.16 -23.87
CA GLU A 435 27.11 -3.61 -25.26
C GLU A 435 26.11 -2.94 -26.23
N GLY A 436 24.87 -2.68 -25.78
CA GLY A 436 23.80 -2.18 -26.63
C GLY A 436 23.13 -0.89 -26.17
N GLY A 437 23.70 -0.22 -25.17
CA GLY A 437 23.21 1.07 -24.68
C GLY A 437 21.77 1.01 -24.15
N PRO A 438 21.01 2.13 -24.23
CA PRO A 438 19.66 2.21 -23.67
C PRO A 438 18.68 1.16 -24.22
N SER A 439 18.83 0.75 -25.48
CA SER A 439 17.88 -0.18 -26.10
C SER A 439 17.96 -1.58 -25.47
N LEU A 440 19.16 -2.15 -25.35
CA LEU A 440 19.32 -3.46 -24.71
C LEU A 440 19.14 -3.37 -23.19
N ASN A 441 19.47 -2.24 -22.57
CA ASN A 441 19.13 -1.99 -21.16
C ASN A 441 17.62 -2.14 -20.91
N ILE A 442 16.78 -1.44 -21.69
CA ILE A 442 15.33 -1.51 -21.54
C ILE A 442 14.83 -2.93 -21.82
N LEU A 443 15.27 -3.57 -22.91
CA LEU A 443 14.83 -4.93 -23.19
C LEU A 443 15.19 -5.92 -22.07
N SER A 444 16.38 -5.81 -21.48
CA SER A 444 16.82 -6.68 -20.39
C SER A 444 16.01 -6.48 -19.11
N GLY A 445 15.67 -5.23 -18.74
CA GLY A 445 14.80 -4.99 -17.58
C GLY A 445 13.36 -5.49 -17.78
N LEU A 446 12.82 -5.38 -18.99
CA LEU A 446 11.53 -5.98 -19.34
C LEU A 446 11.56 -7.51 -19.23
N VAL A 447 12.67 -8.14 -19.61
CA VAL A 447 12.89 -9.59 -19.43
C VAL A 447 12.85 -9.93 -17.94
N ALA A 448 13.61 -9.23 -17.10
CA ALA A 448 13.61 -9.45 -15.65
C ALA A 448 12.20 -9.30 -15.03
N GLY A 449 11.47 -8.26 -15.41
CA GLY A 449 10.09 -8.04 -14.99
C GLY A 449 9.16 -9.21 -15.36
N ASN A 450 9.17 -9.65 -16.61
CA ASN A 450 8.28 -10.71 -17.10
C ASN A 450 8.55 -12.06 -16.40
N PHE A 451 9.82 -12.45 -16.28
CA PHE A 451 10.17 -13.68 -15.57
C PHE A 451 9.83 -13.60 -14.09
N SER A 452 10.01 -12.43 -13.47
CA SER A 452 9.62 -12.26 -12.07
C SER A 452 8.11 -12.43 -11.86
N ALA A 453 7.27 -11.88 -12.75
CA ALA A 453 5.81 -12.01 -12.67
C ALA A 453 5.36 -13.49 -12.74
N TYR A 454 6.01 -14.28 -13.60
CA TYR A 454 5.76 -15.72 -13.68
C TYR A 454 6.10 -16.44 -12.35
N TRP A 455 7.33 -16.28 -11.85
CA TRP A 455 7.78 -17.03 -10.67
C TRP A 455 7.06 -16.61 -9.39
N LEU A 456 6.83 -15.31 -9.20
CA LEU A 456 6.06 -14.82 -8.06
C LEU A 456 4.60 -15.28 -8.12
N GLY A 457 3.99 -15.26 -9.31
CA GLY A 457 2.64 -15.80 -9.51
C GLY A 457 2.54 -17.27 -9.14
N MET A 458 3.50 -18.09 -9.59
CA MET A 458 3.57 -19.51 -9.22
C MET A 458 3.75 -19.73 -7.72
N ALA A 459 4.54 -18.88 -7.04
CA ALA A 459 4.70 -18.94 -5.59
C ALA A 459 3.39 -18.62 -4.86
N ILE A 460 2.67 -17.58 -5.29
CA ILE A 460 1.35 -17.22 -4.73
C ILE A 460 0.34 -18.37 -4.95
N VAL A 461 0.27 -18.92 -6.16
CA VAL A 461 -0.59 -20.07 -6.48
C VAL A 461 -0.25 -21.28 -5.63
N PHE A 462 1.03 -21.58 -5.42
CA PHE A 462 1.46 -22.68 -4.57
C PHE A 462 1.00 -22.49 -3.12
N LEU A 463 1.24 -21.32 -2.53
CA LEU A 463 0.86 -21.01 -1.14
C LEU A 463 -0.67 -21.04 -0.95
N MET A 464 -1.42 -20.47 -1.89
CA MET A 464 -2.88 -20.55 -1.90
C MET A 464 -3.36 -21.99 -2.11
N GLY A 465 -2.70 -22.78 -2.95
CA GLY A 465 -3.02 -24.18 -3.19
C GLY A 465 -2.86 -25.05 -1.94
N VAL A 466 -1.80 -24.84 -1.15
CA VAL A 466 -1.63 -25.49 0.15
C VAL A 466 -2.76 -25.10 1.10
N ALA A 467 -3.07 -23.81 1.20
CA ALA A 467 -4.19 -23.34 2.03
C ALA A 467 -5.54 -23.94 1.61
N TYR A 468 -5.80 -24.05 0.31
CA TYR A 468 -6.98 -24.71 -0.24
C TYR A 468 -7.06 -26.18 0.19
N ILE A 469 -5.98 -26.95 0.03
CA ILE A 469 -5.93 -28.36 0.42
C ILE A 469 -6.23 -28.49 1.92
N VAL A 470 -5.58 -27.69 2.77
CA VAL A 470 -5.82 -27.71 4.22
C VAL A 470 -7.26 -27.33 4.57
N SER A 471 -7.87 -26.39 3.85
CA SER A 471 -9.27 -25.98 4.05
C SER A 471 -10.27 -27.10 3.80
N SER A 472 -9.92 -28.09 2.97
CA SER A 472 -10.79 -29.25 2.69
C SER A 472 -10.90 -30.22 3.88
N PHE A 473 -10.01 -30.10 4.87
CA PHE A 473 -9.99 -30.98 6.04
C PHE A 473 -10.90 -30.46 7.16
N GLY A 474 -12.22 -30.41 6.92
CA GLY A 474 -13.21 -30.24 7.98
C GLY A 474 -13.68 -28.82 8.28
N LEU A 475 -13.13 -27.77 7.66
CA LEU A 475 -13.66 -26.40 7.82
C LEU A 475 -15.11 -26.27 7.30
N ALA A 476 -15.52 -27.13 6.36
CA ALA A 476 -16.90 -27.18 5.86
C ALA A 476 -17.95 -27.48 6.95
N SER A 477 -17.51 -27.98 8.12
CA SER A 477 -18.39 -28.23 9.27
C SER A 477 -18.84 -26.96 10.00
N ILE A 478 -18.16 -25.84 9.78
CA ILE A 478 -18.44 -24.57 10.50
C ILE A 478 -18.75 -23.39 9.58
N MET A 479 -18.41 -23.47 8.29
CA MET A 479 -18.63 -22.36 7.37
C MET A 479 -18.96 -22.76 5.94
N LEU A 480 -19.63 -21.84 5.25
CA LEU A 480 -19.78 -21.84 3.80
C LEU A 480 -18.46 -21.46 3.12
N SER A 481 -18.16 -22.10 1.98
CA SER A 481 -16.97 -21.84 1.16
C SER A 481 -15.63 -21.77 1.91
N PRO A 482 -15.21 -22.85 2.60
CA PRO A 482 -13.95 -22.91 3.35
C PRO A 482 -12.71 -22.44 2.58
N ALA A 483 -12.64 -22.75 1.29
CA ALA A 483 -11.52 -22.37 0.43
C ALA A 483 -11.31 -20.86 0.36
N ILE A 484 -12.41 -20.10 0.28
CA ILE A 484 -12.33 -18.64 0.14
C ILE A 484 -11.97 -18.01 1.47
N PHE A 485 -12.49 -18.53 2.58
CA PHE A 485 -12.02 -18.14 3.90
C PHE A 485 -10.52 -18.39 4.06
N ALA A 486 -10.05 -19.55 3.60
CA ALA A 486 -8.64 -19.88 3.66
C ALA A 486 -7.78 -18.92 2.83
N PHE A 487 -8.25 -18.50 1.66
CA PHE A 487 -7.60 -17.44 0.89
C PHE A 487 -7.58 -16.12 1.66
N GLY A 488 -8.70 -15.68 2.24
CA GLY A 488 -8.73 -14.49 3.10
C GLY A 488 -7.74 -14.58 4.28
N LEU A 489 -7.60 -15.76 4.88
CA LEU A 489 -6.60 -16.01 5.93
C LEU A 489 -5.15 -16.02 5.40
N VAL A 490 -4.92 -16.41 4.15
CA VAL A 490 -3.61 -16.23 3.50
C VAL A 490 -3.30 -14.74 3.32
N ALA A 491 -4.25 -13.93 2.84
CA ALA A 491 -4.06 -12.47 2.76
C ALA A 491 -3.76 -11.86 4.14
N PHE A 492 -4.48 -12.29 5.16
CA PHE A 492 -4.21 -11.93 6.56
C PHE A 492 -2.83 -12.40 7.03
N GLY A 493 -2.40 -13.59 6.62
CA GLY A 493 -1.08 -14.11 6.93
C GLY A 493 0.06 -13.30 6.31
N PHE A 494 -0.11 -12.76 5.09
CA PHE A 494 0.88 -11.86 4.46
C PHE A 494 1.10 -10.60 5.33
N LEU A 495 0.08 -10.23 6.10
CA LEU A 495 0.09 -9.14 7.06
C LEU A 495 0.62 -9.57 8.46
N GLY A 496 1.11 -10.80 8.59
CA GLY A 496 1.67 -11.37 9.83
C GLY A 496 2.91 -10.67 10.37
N MET A 497 3.49 -9.76 9.60
CA MET A 497 4.72 -9.02 9.92
C MET A 497 4.60 -7.52 9.62
N GLY A 498 3.39 -6.97 9.65
CA GLY A 498 3.11 -5.59 9.23
C GLY A 498 4.10 -4.52 9.62
N PRO A 499 4.41 -4.36 10.92
CA PRO A 499 5.36 -3.37 11.36
C PRO A 499 6.73 -3.52 10.68
N VAL A 500 7.17 -4.76 10.45
CA VAL A 500 8.45 -5.07 9.77
C VAL A 500 8.36 -4.85 8.27
N THR A 501 7.27 -5.25 7.60
CA THR A 501 7.06 -4.99 6.17
C THR A 501 7.09 -3.49 5.87
N ILE A 502 6.41 -2.68 6.70
CA ILE A 502 6.44 -1.22 6.58
C ILE A 502 7.82 -0.67 6.92
N ALA A 503 8.54 -1.28 7.86
CA ALA A 503 9.87 -0.83 8.24
C ALA A 503 10.88 -1.00 7.13
N VAL A 504 10.87 -2.13 6.43
CA VAL A 504 11.79 -2.38 5.31
C VAL A 504 11.42 -1.59 4.06
N ASP A 505 10.12 -1.28 3.85
CA ASP A 505 9.70 -0.39 2.76
C ASP A 505 10.09 1.07 3.04
N SER A 506 9.76 1.57 4.24
CA SER A 506 10.09 2.94 4.68
C SER A 506 11.60 3.17 4.88
N TYR A 507 12.40 2.11 4.87
CA TYR A 507 13.85 2.18 4.94
C TYR A 507 14.43 2.94 3.75
N GLY A 508 13.97 2.61 2.53
CA GLY A 508 14.45 3.19 1.27
C GLY A 508 14.39 4.72 1.20
N PRO A 509 13.22 5.36 1.36
CA PRO A 509 13.12 6.82 1.26
C PRO A 509 13.94 7.56 2.34
N VAL A 510 14.27 6.92 3.47
CA VAL A 510 15.17 7.51 4.46
C VAL A 510 16.62 7.44 4.02
N THR A 511 17.07 6.33 3.43
CA THR A 511 18.44 6.19 2.93
C THR A 511 18.71 7.09 1.74
N ASP A 512 17.74 7.17 0.83
CA ASP A 512 17.79 8.03 -0.35
C ASP A 512 17.96 9.51 0.05
N ASN A 513 17.04 10.02 0.88
CA ASN A 513 17.15 11.38 1.40
C ASN A 513 18.39 11.62 2.27
N ALA A 514 18.96 10.60 2.91
CA ALA A 514 20.18 10.78 3.67
C ALA A 514 21.37 11.11 2.74
N GLN A 515 21.42 10.50 1.55
CA GLN A 515 22.36 10.85 0.50
C GLN A 515 22.14 12.30 0.03
N SER A 516 20.89 12.68 -0.29
CA SER A 516 20.62 14.06 -0.74
C SER A 516 20.91 15.09 0.35
N VAL A 517 20.60 14.80 1.61
CA VAL A 517 20.94 15.71 2.73
C VAL A 517 22.45 15.88 2.87
N PHE A 518 23.24 14.83 2.66
CA PHE A 518 24.70 14.94 2.66
C PHE A 518 25.17 15.93 1.59
N GLU A 519 24.77 15.74 0.33
CA GLU A 519 25.16 16.61 -0.79
C GLU A 519 24.63 18.04 -0.62
N LEU A 520 23.35 18.18 -0.30
CA LEU A 520 22.69 19.48 -0.17
C LEU A 520 23.23 20.33 0.99
N SER A 521 23.76 19.68 2.02
CA SER A 521 24.33 20.38 3.17
C SER A 521 25.65 21.09 2.87
N MET A 522 26.32 20.72 1.76
CA MET A 522 27.65 21.21 1.37
C MET A 522 28.67 21.13 2.50
N ILE A 523 28.51 20.16 3.41
CA ILE A 523 29.29 20.09 4.65
C ILE A 523 30.79 19.97 4.37
N GLU A 524 31.18 19.30 3.28
CA GLU A 524 32.57 19.14 2.83
C GLU A 524 33.24 20.48 2.48
N GLY A 525 32.44 21.46 2.03
CA GLY A 525 32.92 22.78 1.63
C GLY A 525 32.97 23.81 2.75
N LEU A 526 32.55 23.45 3.97
CA LEU A 526 32.53 24.37 5.11
C LEU A 526 33.96 24.55 5.68
N PRO A 527 34.46 25.80 5.82
CA PRO A 527 35.78 26.05 6.38
C PRO A 527 35.89 25.59 7.84
N GLY A 528 36.92 24.80 8.18
CA GLY A 528 37.19 24.36 9.55
C GLY A 528 36.22 23.29 10.10
N ILE A 529 35.43 22.66 9.22
CA ILE A 529 34.38 21.72 9.63
C ILE A 529 34.90 20.47 10.33
N LYS A 530 36.12 20.01 9.99
CA LYS A 530 36.74 18.86 10.64
C LYS A 530 37.05 19.17 12.10
N GLU A 531 37.61 20.35 12.35
CA GLU A 531 37.92 20.86 13.68
C GLU A 531 36.65 21.14 14.50
N GLU A 532 35.63 21.72 13.88
CA GLU A 532 34.33 21.97 14.51
C GLU A 532 33.67 20.65 14.94
N ILE A 533 33.56 19.67 14.04
CA ILE A 533 32.92 18.38 14.36
C ILE A 533 33.70 17.63 15.45
N LYS A 534 35.03 17.65 15.38
CA LYS A 534 35.88 17.04 16.40
C LYS A 534 35.68 17.70 17.77
N LYS A 535 35.58 19.02 17.82
CA LYS A 535 35.38 19.80 19.06
C LYS A 535 33.98 19.57 19.65
N ASP A 536 32.94 19.67 18.83
CA ASP A 536 31.56 19.73 19.30
C ASP A 536 30.91 18.34 19.43
N PHE A 537 31.40 17.34 18.69
CA PHE A 537 30.83 15.99 18.66
C PHE A 537 31.83 14.86 18.97
N GLY A 538 33.13 15.15 19.07
CA GLY A 538 34.12 14.22 19.60
C GLY A 538 34.53 13.06 18.69
N PHE A 539 34.37 13.19 17.37
CA PHE A 539 34.82 12.17 16.41
C PHE A 539 35.55 12.79 15.20
N GLU A 540 36.42 11.99 14.57
CA GLU A 540 37.12 12.36 13.34
C GLU A 540 36.23 12.11 12.12
N VAL A 541 36.21 13.08 11.20
CA VAL A 541 35.33 13.04 10.02
C VAL A 541 35.94 12.21 8.89
N ASP A 542 35.15 11.28 8.36
CA ASP A 542 35.43 10.50 7.16
C ASP A 542 34.35 10.77 6.11
N PHE A 543 34.63 11.71 5.20
CA PHE A 543 33.71 12.09 4.14
C PHE A 543 33.58 11.02 3.05
N GLU A 544 34.70 10.37 2.68
CA GLU A 544 34.75 9.43 1.56
C GLU A 544 33.96 8.16 1.88
N ASN A 545 34.24 7.53 3.02
CA ASN A 545 33.49 6.36 3.43
C ASN A 545 32.06 6.72 3.85
N GLY A 546 31.85 7.90 4.45
CA GLY A 546 30.52 8.38 4.79
C GLY A 546 29.61 8.45 3.58
N LYS A 547 30.06 9.09 2.50
CA LYS A 547 29.34 9.16 1.23
C LYS A 547 29.10 7.78 0.63
N LYS A 548 30.16 6.95 0.55
CA LYS A 548 30.07 5.61 0.00
C LYS A 548 29.05 4.74 0.73
N PHE A 549 29.01 4.80 2.06
CA PHE A 549 28.05 4.02 2.85
C PHE A 549 26.62 4.53 2.67
N LEU A 550 26.40 5.82 2.40
CA LEU A 550 25.06 6.32 2.08
C LEU A 550 24.61 5.79 0.70
N GLU A 551 25.49 5.87 -0.32
CA GLU A 551 25.19 5.38 -1.68
C GLU A 551 25.01 3.84 -1.73
N GLU A 552 25.87 3.06 -1.07
CA GLU A 552 25.73 1.59 -1.01
C GLU A 552 24.46 1.18 -0.26
N ASN A 553 24.08 1.94 0.77
CA ASN A 553 22.91 1.63 1.58
C ASN A 553 21.60 1.99 0.89
N ASP A 554 21.61 3.02 0.04
CA ASP A 554 20.47 3.34 -0.83
C ASP A 554 20.15 2.20 -1.80
N GLY A 555 21.15 1.52 -2.36
CA GLY A 555 20.93 0.32 -3.18
C GLY A 555 20.25 -0.84 -2.42
N ALA A 556 20.54 -0.99 -1.12
CA ALA A 556 19.78 -1.91 -0.27
C ALA A 556 18.36 -1.41 -0.03
N GLY A 557 18.17 -0.10 0.17
CA GLY A 557 16.86 0.55 0.22
C GLY A 557 16.00 0.26 -1.01
N ASN A 558 16.55 0.41 -2.22
CA ASN A 558 15.85 0.12 -3.48
C ASN A 558 15.44 -1.36 -3.58
N THR A 559 16.31 -2.26 -3.13
CA THR A 559 16.01 -3.70 -3.08
C THR A 559 14.82 -3.99 -2.15
N PHE A 560 14.81 -3.46 -0.92
CA PHE A 560 13.74 -3.73 0.04
C PHE A 560 12.42 -3.02 -0.29
N LYS A 561 12.49 -1.80 -0.83
CA LYS A 561 11.35 -1.11 -1.45
C LYS A 561 10.74 -1.97 -2.54
N ALA A 562 11.55 -2.59 -3.41
CA ALA A 562 11.05 -3.53 -4.42
C ALA A 562 10.43 -4.78 -3.80
N THR A 563 11.01 -5.34 -2.73
CA THR A 563 10.47 -6.57 -2.10
C THR A 563 9.11 -6.40 -1.44
N ALA A 564 8.82 -5.22 -0.87
CA ALA A 564 7.56 -4.96 -0.18
C ALA A 564 6.37 -4.84 -1.15
N LYS A 565 6.60 -4.32 -2.36
CA LYS A 565 5.51 -4.05 -3.34
C LYS A 565 4.75 -5.32 -3.75
N PRO A 566 5.40 -6.43 -4.17
CA PRO A 566 4.72 -7.69 -4.47
C PRO A 566 3.97 -8.31 -3.29
N VAL A 567 4.48 -8.13 -2.06
CA VAL A 567 3.78 -8.60 -0.85
C VAL A 567 2.47 -7.82 -0.68
N LEU A 568 2.51 -6.49 -0.79
CA LEU A 568 1.32 -5.64 -0.66
C LEU A 568 0.28 -5.94 -1.74
N ILE A 569 0.65 -6.01 -3.03
CA ILE A 569 -0.32 -6.36 -4.09
C ILE A 569 -0.84 -7.79 -3.95
N GLY A 570 -0.02 -8.74 -3.50
CA GLY A 570 -0.46 -10.10 -3.20
C GLY A 570 -1.60 -10.11 -2.17
N THR A 571 -1.47 -9.33 -1.09
CA THR A 571 -2.53 -9.17 -0.09
C THR A 571 -3.80 -8.58 -0.69
N ALA A 572 -3.66 -7.61 -1.59
CA ALA A 572 -4.78 -6.91 -2.21
C ALA A 572 -5.63 -7.85 -3.06
N VAL A 573 -4.99 -8.70 -3.85
CA VAL A 573 -5.65 -9.61 -4.79
C VAL A 573 -6.33 -10.76 -4.05
N VAL A 574 -5.63 -11.33 -3.06
CA VAL A 574 -6.19 -12.38 -2.22
C VAL A 574 -7.32 -11.83 -1.32
N GLY A 575 -7.17 -10.61 -0.78
CA GLY A 575 -8.20 -9.90 -0.03
C GLY A 575 -9.42 -9.53 -0.88
N ALA A 576 -9.20 -9.00 -2.09
CA ALA A 576 -10.27 -8.69 -3.04
C ALA A 576 -11.08 -9.93 -3.40
N THR A 577 -10.45 -11.11 -3.50
CA THR A 577 -11.16 -12.39 -3.72
C THR A 577 -12.18 -12.68 -2.61
N THR A 578 -11.84 -12.34 -1.36
CA THR A 578 -12.73 -12.51 -0.19
C THR A 578 -13.92 -11.55 -0.27
N LEU A 579 -13.68 -10.28 -0.63
CA LEU A 579 -14.75 -9.28 -0.82
C LEU A 579 -15.63 -9.60 -2.03
N ILE A 580 -15.06 -10.06 -3.14
CA ILE A 580 -15.82 -10.53 -4.30
C ILE A 580 -16.74 -11.68 -3.89
N PHE A 581 -16.29 -12.57 -3.01
CA PHE A 581 -17.16 -13.61 -2.50
C PHE A 581 -18.29 -13.07 -1.61
N ALA A 582 -18.03 -12.05 -0.77
CA ALA A 582 -19.10 -11.38 -0.03
C ALA A 582 -20.17 -10.83 -1.00
N ILE A 583 -19.75 -10.22 -2.12
CA ILE A 583 -20.66 -9.79 -3.21
C ILE A 583 -21.43 -10.98 -3.78
N ILE A 584 -20.76 -12.09 -4.08
CA ILE A 584 -21.39 -13.31 -4.63
C ILE A 584 -22.45 -13.85 -3.68
N GLN A 585 -22.17 -13.90 -2.37
CA GLN A 585 -23.11 -14.41 -1.37
C GLN A 585 -24.31 -13.48 -1.21
N MET A 586 -24.09 -12.16 -1.17
CA MET A 586 -25.16 -11.17 -1.14
C MET A 586 -26.08 -11.31 -2.37
N LEU A 587 -25.50 -11.48 -3.56
CA LEU A 587 -26.28 -11.71 -4.77
C LEU A 587 -26.97 -13.08 -4.77
N ALA A 588 -26.35 -14.12 -4.22
CA ALA A 588 -26.93 -15.46 -4.13
C ALA A 588 -28.14 -15.48 -3.19
N ALA A 589 -28.13 -14.69 -2.12
CA ALA A 589 -29.30 -14.51 -1.25
C ALA A 589 -30.50 -13.91 -2.00
N LYS A 590 -30.25 -13.06 -3.00
CA LYS A 590 -31.29 -12.39 -3.79
C LYS A 590 -31.78 -13.20 -4.99
N PHE A 591 -30.85 -13.79 -5.75
CA PHE A 591 -31.13 -14.44 -7.03
C PHE A 591 -31.11 -15.97 -6.96
N GLY A 592 -30.78 -16.53 -5.79
CA GLY A 592 -30.54 -17.96 -5.61
C GLY A 592 -29.15 -18.38 -6.12
N THR A 593 -28.80 -19.63 -5.82
CA THR A 593 -27.49 -20.21 -6.18
C THR A 593 -27.52 -20.96 -7.50
N VAL A 594 -28.61 -21.66 -7.82
CA VAL A 594 -28.76 -22.57 -8.97
C VAL A 594 -29.99 -22.18 -9.80
N GLY A 595 -29.99 -22.53 -11.09
CA GLY A 595 -31.05 -22.25 -12.06
C GLY A 595 -30.73 -21.09 -13.01
N PRO A 596 -31.63 -20.76 -13.96
CA PRO A 596 -31.36 -19.78 -15.03
C PRO A 596 -30.99 -18.35 -14.54
N GLN A 597 -31.33 -18.02 -13.29
CA GLN A 597 -30.97 -16.77 -12.63
C GLN A 597 -29.99 -16.97 -11.47
N GLY A 598 -29.59 -18.20 -11.17
CA GLY A 598 -28.71 -18.55 -10.06
C GLY A 598 -27.30 -18.02 -10.27
N ILE A 599 -26.70 -17.51 -9.19
CA ILE A 599 -25.41 -16.84 -9.27
C ILE A 599 -24.29 -17.78 -9.72
N TYR A 600 -24.27 -19.04 -9.29
CA TYR A 600 -23.17 -19.94 -9.63
C TYR A 600 -23.16 -20.34 -11.12
N GLU A 601 -24.33 -20.55 -11.72
CA GLU A 601 -24.44 -20.77 -13.17
C GLU A 601 -24.08 -19.50 -13.96
N GLY A 602 -24.50 -18.34 -13.47
CA GLY A 602 -24.20 -17.06 -14.10
C GLY A 602 -22.72 -16.66 -14.05
N LEU A 603 -21.94 -17.21 -13.11
CA LEU A 603 -20.47 -17.04 -13.04
C LEU A 603 -19.69 -18.09 -13.84
N SER A 604 -20.38 -18.93 -14.61
CA SER A 604 -19.72 -19.81 -15.58
C SER A 604 -18.99 -18.99 -16.64
N ILE A 605 -17.80 -19.44 -17.05
CA ILE A 605 -17.08 -18.86 -18.19
C ILE A 605 -17.86 -18.94 -19.50
N LEU A 606 -18.86 -19.83 -19.56
CA LEU A 606 -19.78 -19.96 -20.69
C LEU A 606 -20.84 -18.85 -20.72
N ASN A 607 -21.04 -18.10 -19.63
CA ASN A 607 -21.92 -16.93 -19.62
C ASN A 607 -21.21 -15.75 -20.33
N PRO A 608 -21.73 -15.26 -21.48
CA PRO A 608 -21.10 -14.18 -22.21
C PRO A 608 -20.92 -12.90 -21.39
N LYS A 609 -21.85 -12.59 -20.46
CA LYS A 609 -21.77 -11.38 -19.64
C LYS A 609 -20.57 -11.44 -18.70
N PHE A 610 -20.38 -12.58 -18.03
CA PHE A 610 -19.23 -12.80 -17.16
C PHE A 610 -17.91 -12.76 -17.95
N LEU A 611 -17.85 -13.44 -19.10
CA LEU A 611 -16.67 -13.43 -19.97
C LEU A 611 -16.32 -12.03 -20.48
N LEU A 612 -17.32 -11.24 -20.90
CA LEU A 612 -17.11 -9.84 -21.30
C LEU A 612 -16.61 -8.98 -20.13
N GLY A 613 -17.08 -9.26 -18.90
CA GLY A 613 -16.54 -8.66 -17.68
C GLY A 613 -15.05 -8.95 -17.52
N LEU A 614 -14.64 -10.22 -17.70
CA LEU A 614 -13.23 -10.62 -17.62
C LEU A 614 -12.36 -9.87 -18.65
N ILE A 615 -12.80 -9.75 -19.89
CA ILE A 615 -12.05 -9.01 -20.93
C ILE A 615 -11.95 -7.52 -20.56
N THR A 616 -13.03 -6.95 -20.04
CA THR A 616 -13.09 -5.53 -19.66
C THR A 616 -12.16 -5.19 -18.50
N GLY A 617 -12.05 -6.05 -17.49
CA GLY A 617 -11.13 -5.83 -16.36
C GLY A 617 -9.67 -5.69 -16.79
N GLY A 618 -9.22 -6.55 -17.71
CA GLY A 618 -7.87 -6.46 -18.28
C GLY A 618 -7.64 -5.14 -19.01
N ALA A 619 -8.61 -4.71 -19.83
CA ALA A 619 -8.52 -3.43 -20.54
C ALA A 619 -8.41 -2.23 -19.58
N ILE A 620 -9.10 -2.27 -18.43
CA ILE A 620 -9.02 -1.22 -17.41
C ILE A 620 -7.65 -1.17 -16.73
N ILE A 621 -7.02 -2.31 -16.45
CA ILE A 621 -5.65 -2.35 -15.88
C ILE A 621 -4.63 -1.73 -16.83
N PHE A 622 -4.66 -2.09 -18.12
CA PHE A 622 -3.76 -1.52 -19.12
C PHE A 622 -4.01 -0.02 -19.34
N TRP A 623 -5.29 0.41 -19.37
CA TRP A 623 -5.61 1.84 -19.40
C TRP A 623 -5.07 2.56 -18.17
N PHE A 624 -5.20 1.98 -16.98
CA PHE A 624 -4.74 2.57 -15.73
C PHE A 624 -3.21 2.76 -15.72
N ALA A 625 -2.46 1.73 -16.12
CA ALA A 625 -1.01 1.82 -16.27
C ALA A 625 -0.63 2.93 -17.25
N GLY A 626 -1.26 2.98 -18.43
CA GLY A 626 -1.03 4.04 -19.41
C GLY A 626 -1.38 5.45 -18.92
N ALA A 627 -2.51 5.62 -18.23
CA ALA A 627 -2.99 6.90 -17.74
C ALA A 627 -2.10 7.47 -16.62
N SER A 628 -1.63 6.61 -15.71
CA SER A 628 -0.71 6.99 -14.64
C SER A 628 0.67 7.37 -15.19
N MET A 629 1.23 6.58 -16.11
CA MET A 629 2.46 6.92 -16.82
C MET A 629 2.33 8.23 -17.60
N GLN A 630 1.21 8.44 -18.33
CA GLN A 630 0.97 9.68 -19.06
C GLN A 630 0.97 10.92 -18.14
N ALA A 631 0.45 10.79 -16.91
CA ALA A 631 0.48 11.88 -15.94
C ALA A 631 1.90 12.22 -15.50
N VAL A 632 2.73 11.19 -15.23
CA VAL A 632 4.15 11.36 -14.90
C VAL A 632 4.91 11.96 -16.07
N THR A 633 4.85 11.36 -17.24
CA THR A 633 5.61 11.79 -18.44
C THR A 633 5.35 13.25 -18.80
N THR A 634 4.08 13.68 -18.75
CA THR A 634 3.74 15.08 -19.05
C THR A 634 4.18 16.04 -17.95
N GLY A 635 4.07 15.65 -16.68
CA GLY A 635 4.56 16.46 -15.57
C GLY A 635 6.09 16.59 -15.60
N ALA A 636 6.79 15.47 -15.82
CA ALA A 636 8.24 15.41 -15.91
C ALA A 636 8.75 16.30 -17.04
N TYR A 637 8.12 16.27 -18.22
CA TYR A 637 8.45 17.18 -19.32
C TYR A 637 8.42 18.66 -18.90
N GLN A 638 7.39 19.05 -18.13
CA GLN A 638 7.22 20.44 -17.67
C GLN A 638 8.24 20.82 -16.59
N ALA A 639 8.55 19.88 -15.69
CA ALA A 639 9.61 20.05 -14.70
C ALA A 639 10.98 20.20 -15.38
N VAL A 640 11.31 19.32 -16.32
CA VAL A 640 12.54 19.36 -17.13
C VAL A 640 12.67 20.69 -17.87
N ASP A 641 11.63 21.15 -18.58
CA ASP A 641 11.65 22.42 -19.32
C ASP A 641 11.90 23.61 -18.36
N PHE A 642 11.25 23.61 -17.20
CA PHE A 642 11.46 24.63 -16.19
C PHE A 642 12.88 24.61 -15.62
N ILE A 643 13.38 23.43 -15.21
CA ILE A 643 14.71 23.29 -14.62
C ILE A 643 15.79 23.73 -15.62
N LYS A 644 15.70 23.30 -16.89
CA LYS A 644 16.65 23.70 -17.94
C LYS A 644 16.76 25.21 -18.13
N LYS A 645 15.65 25.94 -17.98
CA LYS A 645 15.61 27.41 -18.16
C LYS A 645 16.14 28.17 -16.95
N ASN A 646 16.11 27.58 -15.76
CA ASN A 646 16.38 28.28 -14.50
C ASN A 646 17.63 27.78 -13.77
N ILE A 647 18.16 26.61 -14.12
CA ILE A 647 19.42 26.12 -13.57
C ILE A 647 20.58 27.02 -14.00
N LYS A 648 21.41 27.42 -13.03
CA LYS A 648 22.59 28.28 -13.25
C LYS A 648 23.83 27.52 -12.78
N LEU A 649 24.72 27.21 -13.72
CA LEU A 649 25.94 26.44 -13.47
C LEU A 649 27.21 27.31 -13.39
N ASP A 650 27.05 28.63 -13.36
CA ASP A 650 28.14 29.57 -13.15
C ASP A 650 28.84 29.33 -11.79
N SER A 651 30.16 29.46 -11.75
CA SER A 651 30.99 29.32 -10.54
C SER A 651 30.56 30.22 -9.36
N SER A 652 29.87 31.32 -9.63
CA SER A 652 29.32 32.23 -8.63
C SER A 652 28.07 31.68 -7.91
N VAL A 653 27.38 30.70 -8.49
CA VAL A 653 26.15 30.12 -7.94
C VAL A 653 26.47 28.84 -7.18
N LYS A 654 26.42 28.93 -5.85
CA LYS A 654 26.71 27.79 -4.95
C LYS A 654 25.51 26.92 -4.60
N LYS A 655 24.28 27.40 -4.81
CA LYS A 655 23.03 26.68 -4.52
C LYS A 655 21.88 27.20 -5.37
N ALA A 656 20.89 26.35 -5.60
CA ALA A 656 19.66 26.68 -6.28
C ALA A 656 18.87 27.76 -5.52
N ASN A 657 18.08 28.54 -6.25
CA ASN A 657 17.13 29.46 -5.65
C ASN A 657 15.99 28.67 -4.99
N VAL A 658 15.65 29.03 -3.76
CA VAL A 658 14.53 28.43 -3.00
C VAL A 658 13.20 28.64 -3.73
N GLU A 659 13.02 29.79 -4.41
CA GLU A 659 11.78 30.07 -5.14
C GLU A 659 11.63 29.18 -6.38
N ASP A 660 12.73 28.90 -7.09
CA ASP A 660 12.73 27.97 -8.22
C ASP A 660 12.41 26.54 -7.74
N SER A 661 12.94 26.14 -6.59
CA SER A 661 12.65 24.84 -5.98
C SER A 661 11.17 24.69 -5.60
N LYS A 662 10.58 25.73 -4.99
CA LYS A 662 9.13 25.77 -4.71
C LYS A 662 8.30 25.70 -5.98
N LYS A 663 8.78 26.31 -7.07
CA LYS A 663 8.08 26.27 -8.36
C LYS A 663 8.08 24.86 -8.96
N VAL A 664 9.18 24.11 -8.84
CA VAL A 664 9.21 22.69 -9.24
C VAL A 664 8.20 21.89 -8.42
N VAL A 665 8.16 22.06 -7.09
CA VAL A 665 7.16 21.42 -6.21
C VAL A 665 5.72 21.75 -6.64
N GLU A 666 5.43 23.00 -7.00
CA GLU A 666 4.11 23.42 -7.50
C GLU A 666 3.75 22.71 -8.81
N ILE A 667 4.70 22.60 -9.76
CA ILE A 667 4.52 21.88 -11.03
C ILE A 667 4.17 20.42 -10.75
N CYS A 668 4.97 19.74 -9.91
CA CYS A 668 4.75 18.34 -9.54
C CYS A 668 3.35 18.15 -8.93
N THR A 669 2.98 19.01 -7.97
CA THR A 669 1.67 18.94 -7.28
C THR A 669 0.51 19.10 -8.26
N LYS A 670 0.58 20.07 -9.16
CA LYS A 670 -0.49 20.37 -10.12
C LYS A 670 -0.74 19.20 -11.07
N TYR A 671 0.32 18.58 -11.60
CA TYR A 671 0.18 17.46 -12.52
C TYR A 671 -0.20 16.16 -11.82
N ALA A 672 0.30 15.93 -10.60
CA ALA A 672 -0.15 14.83 -9.74
C ALA A 672 -1.67 14.88 -9.49
N GLN A 673 -2.20 16.02 -9.07
CA GLN A 673 -3.64 16.18 -8.81
C GLN A 673 -4.48 16.08 -10.09
N LYS A 674 -4.01 16.66 -11.21
CA LYS A 674 -4.72 16.59 -12.50
C LYS A 674 -4.78 15.14 -13.02
N GLY A 675 -3.68 14.39 -12.89
CA GLY A 675 -3.60 12.97 -13.21
C GLY A 675 -4.55 12.14 -12.36
N MET A 676 -4.40 12.24 -11.03
CA MET A 676 -5.22 11.51 -10.06
C MET A 676 -6.72 11.82 -10.23
N PHE A 677 -7.10 13.07 -10.50
CA PHE A 677 -8.50 13.43 -10.73
C PHE A 677 -9.11 12.72 -11.95
N ASN A 678 -8.37 12.62 -13.05
CA ASN A 678 -8.87 11.89 -14.22
C ASN A 678 -8.98 10.40 -13.92
N ILE A 679 -7.94 9.82 -13.31
CA ILE A 679 -7.87 8.39 -12.98
C ILE A 679 -9.02 8.00 -12.06
N PHE A 680 -9.19 8.75 -10.95
CA PHE A 680 -10.25 8.50 -9.98
C PHE A 680 -11.62 8.51 -10.62
N LEU A 681 -11.92 9.48 -11.49
CA LEU A 681 -13.24 9.57 -12.11
C LEU A 681 -13.51 8.46 -13.13
N VAL A 682 -12.49 7.98 -13.85
CA VAL A 682 -12.68 6.79 -14.69
C VAL A 682 -12.99 5.58 -13.82
N VAL A 683 -12.19 5.30 -12.78
CA VAL A 683 -12.40 4.13 -11.92
C VAL A 683 -13.77 4.20 -11.25
N PHE A 684 -14.11 5.35 -10.67
CA PHE A 684 -15.37 5.59 -10.00
C PHE A 684 -16.58 5.39 -10.92
N PHE A 685 -16.62 6.07 -12.07
CA PHE A 685 -17.76 5.97 -12.98
C PHE A 685 -17.81 4.64 -13.75
N SER A 686 -16.66 4.00 -14.03
CA SER A 686 -16.66 2.66 -14.64
C SER A 686 -17.22 1.62 -13.68
N THR A 687 -16.84 1.70 -12.39
CA THR A 687 -17.37 0.80 -11.35
C THR A 687 -18.90 0.90 -11.28
N LEU A 688 -19.44 2.13 -11.19
CA LEU A 688 -20.88 2.37 -11.22
C LEU A 688 -21.54 1.88 -12.51
N ALA A 689 -20.93 2.17 -13.66
CA ALA A 689 -21.47 1.80 -14.97
C ALA A 689 -21.59 0.28 -15.10
N PHE A 690 -20.54 -0.46 -14.73
CA PHE A 690 -20.48 -1.90 -14.87
C PHE A 690 -21.37 -2.61 -13.86
N ALA A 691 -21.46 -2.08 -12.63
CA ALA A 691 -22.43 -2.54 -11.64
C ALA A 691 -23.87 -2.39 -12.14
N CYS A 692 -24.22 -1.22 -12.69
CA CYS A 692 -25.54 -0.92 -13.25
C CYS A 692 -25.85 -1.69 -14.55
N LEU A 693 -24.82 -2.12 -15.28
CA LEU A 693 -24.98 -2.86 -16.52
C LEU A 693 -25.47 -4.29 -16.27
N ASN A 694 -24.71 -5.06 -15.48
CA ASN A 694 -25.07 -6.41 -15.11
C ASN A 694 -24.14 -6.95 -14.00
N HIS A 695 -24.70 -7.61 -12.99
CA HIS A 695 -23.92 -8.16 -11.88
C HIS A 695 -22.93 -9.26 -12.28
N TYR A 696 -23.23 -10.10 -13.28
CA TYR A 696 -22.25 -11.09 -13.78
C TYR A 696 -21.07 -10.44 -14.49
N PHE A 697 -21.36 -9.45 -15.34
CA PHE A 697 -20.31 -8.64 -15.97
C PHE A 697 -19.45 -7.96 -14.90
N PHE A 698 -20.08 -7.41 -13.88
CA PHE A 698 -19.39 -6.72 -12.81
C PHE A 698 -18.46 -7.64 -12.01
N ILE A 699 -18.90 -8.85 -11.65
CA ILE A 699 -18.05 -9.82 -10.96
C ILE A 699 -16.88 -10.26 -11.85
N GLY A 700 -17.13 -10.52 -13.15
CA GLY A 700 -16.05 -10.83 -14.10
C GLY A 700 -15.03 -9.69 -14.20
N TYR A 701 -15.50 -8.44 -14.21
CA TYR A 701 -14.66 -7.25 -14.16
C TYR A 701 -13.79 -7.22 -12.89
N LEU A 702 -14.37 -7.43 -11.69
CA LEU A 702 -13.64 -7.42 -10.42
C LEU A 702 -12.58 -8.53 -10.33
N ILE A 703 -12.91 -9.75 -10.76
CA ILE A 703 -11.95 -10.86 -10.79
C ILE A 703 -10.79 -10.52 -11.74
N SER A 704 -11.09 -9.95 -12.90
CA SER A 704 -10.08 -9.64 -13.90
C SER A 704 -9.16 -8.49 -13.49
N ILE A 705 -9.66 -7.40 -12.91
CA ILE A 705 -8.77 -6.34 -12.40
C ILE A 705 -7.82 -6.87 -11.33
N ALA A 706 -8.25 -7.82 -10.50
CA ALA A 706 -7.40 -8.42 -9.49
C ALA A 706 -6.31 -9.29 -10.12
N ILE A 707 -6.66 -10.15 -11.09
CA ILE A 707 -5.69 -11.04 -11.75
C ILE A 707 -4.71 -10.26 -12.63
N PHE A 708 -5.19 -9.42 -13.55
CA PHE A 708 -4.32 -8.63 -14.42
C PHE A 708 -3.51 -7.61 -13.62
N GLY A 709 -4.13 -6.99 -12.61
CA GLY A 709 -3.45 -6.06 -11.71
C GLY A 709 -2.31 -6.71 -10.91
N LEU A 710 -2.46 -7.96 -10.48
CA LEU A 710 -1.40 -8.71 -9.81
C LEU A 710 -0.13 -8.78 -10.67
N TYR A 711 -0.28 -9.30 -11.88
CA TYR A 711 0.87 -9.58 -12.76
C TYR A 711 1.48 -8.30 -13.30
N GLU A 712 0.65 -7.32 -13.68
CA GLU A 712 1.15 -6.03 -14.17
C GLU A 712 1.91 -5.29 -13.06
N ALA A 713 1.42 -5.31 -11.82
CA ALA A 713 2.10 -4.67 -10.69
C ALA A 713 3.45 -5.32 -10.40
N ILE A 714 3.53 -6.66 -10.37
CA ILE A 714 4.79 -7.39 -10.14
C ILE A 714 5.78 -7.11 -11.26
N PHE A 715 5.33 -7.22 -12.51
CA PHE A 715 6.13 -6.95 -13.70
C PHE A 715 6.76 -5.55 -13.63
N MET A 716 5.92 -4.53 -13.43
CA MET A 716 6.38 -3.14 -13.42
C MET A 716 7.29 -2.83 -12.23
N ALA A 717 6.96 -3.34 -11.04
CA ALA A 717 7.77 -3.12 -9.83
C ALA A 717 9.19 -3.70 -9.98
N ASN A 718 9.30 -4.94 -10.47
CA ASN A 718 10.58 -5.62 -10.56
C ASN A 718 11.41 -5.20 -11.78
N ALA A 719 10.77 -4.88 -12.91
CA ALA A 719 11.48 -4.28 -14.04
C ALA A 719 12.14 -2.95 -13.64
N GLY A 720 11.38 -2.07 -12.99
CA GLY A 720 11.90 -0.80 -12.47
C GLY A 720 12.99 -0.96 -11.42
N GLY A 721 12.83 -1.89 -10.47
CA GLY A 721 13.86 -2.18 -9.48
C GLY A 721 15.16 -2.73 -10.09
N ALA A 722 15.06 -3.53 -11.16
CA ALA A 722 16.23 -4.05 -11.85
C ALA A 722 17.01 -2.95 -12.59
N TRP A 723 16.31 -2.02 -13.26
CA TRP A 723 16.96 -0.88 -13.92
C TRP A 723 17.66 0.06 -12.93
N ASP A 724 16.99 0.37 -11.82
CA ASP A 724 17.54 1.23 -10.77
C ASP A 724 18.82 0.64 -10.18
N ASN A 725 18.78 -0.62 -9.75
CA ASN A 725 19.97 -1.24 -9.19
C ASN A 725 21.07 -1.50 -10.23
N ALA A 726 20.73 -1.65 -11.53
CA ALA A 726 21.75 -1.65 -12.58
C ALA A 726 22.45 -0.29 -12.69
N LYS A 727 21.73 0.84 -12.56
CA LYS A 727 22.33 2.18 -12.44
C LYS A 727 23.23 2.26 -11.20
N LYS A 728 22.74 1.83 -10.02
CA LYS A 728 23.52 1.86 -8.77
C LYS A 728 24.83 1.07 -8.87
N LEU A 729 24.88 -0.05 -9.60
CA LEU A 729 26.12 -0.79 -9.84
C LEU A 729 27.16 0.01 -10.65
N VAL A 730 26.71 0.77 -11.66
CA VAL A 730 27.60 1.66 -12.43
C VAL A 730 28.17 2.77 -11.53
N GLU A 731 27.33 3.29 -10.65
CA GLU A 731 27.66 4.42 -9.77
C GLU A 731 28.61 4.03 -8.63
N THR A 732 28.39 2.89 -7.98
CA THR A 732 29.06 2.53 -6.71
C THR A 732 30.15 1.48 -6.88
N GLU A 733 29.91 0.44 -7.67
CA GLU A 733 30.87 -0.66 -7.84
C GLU A 733 31.89 -0.32 -8.94
N LEU A 734 31.40 0.13 -10.10
CA LEU A 734 32.27 0.48 -11.22
C LEU A 734 32.87 1.88 -11.12
N ASN A 735 32.24 2.78 -10.33
CA ASN A 735 32.64 4.19 -10.21
C ASN A 735 32.71 4.91 -11.57
N MET A 736 31.77 4.62 -12.47
CA MET A 736 31.75 5.09 -13.86
C MET A 736 30.71 6.20 -14.10
N LYS A 737 30.47 7.07 -13.11
CA LYS A 737 29.55 8.22 -13.22
C LYS A 737 29.96 9.13 -14.39
N GLY A 738 28.97 9.56 -15.18
CA GLY A 738 29.18 10.45 -16.34
C GLY A 738 29.69 9.78 -17.62
N THR A 739 29.82 8.45 -17.65
CA THR A 739 30.20 7.70 -18.86
C THR A 739 28.98 7.37 -19.74
N PRO A 740 29.17 6.96 -21.02
CA PRO A 740 28.06 6.48 -21.86
C PRO A 740 27.31 5.28 -21.26
N LEU A 741 28.00 4.42 -20.51
CA LEU A 741 27.38 3.32 -19.77
C LEU A 741 26.42 3.86 -18.70
N HIS A 742 26.87 4.85 -17.94
CA HIS A 742 26.05 5.51 -16.93
C HIS A 742 24.84 6.22 -17.54
N GLU A 743 25.00 6.89 -18.68
CA GLU A 743 23.87 7.48 -19.40
C GLU A 743 22.84 6.44 -19.83
N ALA A 744 23.30 5.28 -20.32
CA ALA A 744 22.41 4.18 -20.71
C ALA A 744 21.65 3.61 -19.51
N SER A 745 22.30 3.43 -18.36
CA SER A 745 21.64 2.94 -17.15
C SER A 745 20.65 3.95 -16.56
N VAL A 746 20.95 5.26 -16.61
CA VAL A 746 20.03 6.32 -16.16
C VAL A 746 18.78 6.38 -17.06
N VAL A 747 18.90 6.13 -18.37
CA VAL A 747 17.71 6.01 -19.24
C VAL A 747 16.84 4.83 -18.82
N GLY A 748 17.44 3.68 -18.49
CA GLY A 748 16.70 2.53 -17.96
C GLY A 748 15.94 2.85 -16.68
N ASP A 749 16.63 3.48 -15.73
CA ASP A 749 16.06 3.85 -14.44
C ASP A 749 14.90 4.84 -14.59
N THR A 750 15.08 5.91 -15.39
CA THR A 750 14.01 6.89 -15.66
C THR A 750 12.81 6.33 -16.46
N VAL A 751 12.99 5.21 -17.17
CA VAL A 751 11.87 4.42 -17.73
C VAL A 751 11.19 3.59 -16.62
N GLY A 752 11.98 3.04 -15.70
CA GLY A 752 11.53 2.26 -14.55
C GLY A 752 10.83 3.03 -13.44
N ASP A 753 11.08 4.33 -13.32
CA ASP A 753 10.49 5.19 -12.30
C ASP A 753 8.96 5.21 -12.29
N PRO A 754 8.26 5.57 -13.39
CA PRO A 754 6.81 5.54 -13.40
C PRO A 754 6.28 4.10 -13.28
N PHE A 755 7.05 3.09 -13.69
CA PHE A 755 6.70 1.68 -13.51
C PHE A 755 6.65 1.31 -12.03
N LYS A 756 7.76 1.50 -11.31
CA LYS A 756 7.96 0.98 -9.95
C LYS A 756 7.32 1.83 -8.87
N ASP A 757 7.19 3.14 -9.05
CA ASP A 757 6.77 4.04 -7.97
C ASP A 757 5.46 4.80 -8.26
N THR A 758 4.87 4.59 -9.44
CA THR A 758 3.54 5.12 -9.74
C THR A 758 2.56 4.01 -10.12
N SER A 759 2.75 3.36 -11.27
CA SER A 759 1.73 2.47 -11.84
C SER A 759 1.59 1.17 -11.04
N SER A 760 2.69 0.46 -10.76
CA SER A 760 2.64 -0.81 -10.02
C SER A 760 2.03 -0.67 -8.64
N VAL A 761 2.55 0.27 -7.85
CA VAL A 761 2.13 0.48 -6.46
C VAL A 761 0.70 0.99 -6.34
N ALA A 762 0.21 1.70 -7.35
CA ALA A 762 -1.14 2.21 -7.36
C ALA A 762 -2.20 1.17 -7.74
N MET A 763 -1.82 0.05 -8.35
CA MET A 763 -2.77 -1.02 -8.67
C MET A 763 -3.41 -1.61 -7.41
N ASN A 764 -2.67 -1.69 -6.31
CA ASN A 764 -3.17 -2.17 -5.04
C ASN A 764 -4.42 -1.39 -4.55
N PRO A 765 -4.32 -0.08 -4.24
CA PRO A 765 -5.49 0.67 -3.77
C PRO A 765 -6.59 0.78 -4.84
N ILE A 766 -6.28 0.71 -6.14
CA ILE A 766 -7.32 0.71 -7.18
C ILE A 766 -8.13 -0.59 -7.18
N ILE A 767 -7.50 -1.75 -7.04
CA ILE A 767 -8.18 -3.05 -6.97
C ILE A 767 -9.10 -3.09 -5.75
N LYS A 768 -8.59 -2.69 -4.59
CA LYS A 768 -9.37 -2.70 -3.35
C LYS A 768 -10.49 -1.66 -3.34
N PHE A 769 -10.20 -0.42 -3.72
CA PHE A 769 -11.21 0.64 -3.83
C PHE A 769 -12.33 0.19 -4.77
N THR A 770 -12.00 -0.32 -5.95
CA THR A 770 -12.99 -0.78 -6.94
C THR A 770 -13.84 -1.94 -6.41
N THR A 771 -13.24 -2.84 -5.61
CA THR A 771 -13.95 -3.99 -5.05
C THR A 771 -14.87 -3.57 -3.89
N LEU A 772 -14.36 -2.77 -2.95
CA LEU A 772 -15.13 -2.27 -1.80
C LEU A 772 -16.25 -1.31 -2.21
N PHE A 773 -15.93 -0.30 -3.02
CA PHE A 773 -16.95 0.57 -3.58
C PHE A 773 -17.88 -0.20 -4.52
N GLY A 774 -17.34 -1.22 -5.19
CA GLY A 774 -18.06 -2.11 -6.07
C GLY A 774 -19.18 -2.88 -5.41
N LEU A 775 -18.97 -3.35 -4.18
CA LEU A 775 -20.01 -3.96 -3.36
C LEU A 775 -21.22 -3.02 -3.21
N LEU A 776 -21.00 -1.76 -2.81
CA LEU A 776 -22.07 -0.78 -2.68
C LEU A 776 -22.73 -0.48 -4.04
N ALA A 777 -21.91 -0.36 -5.08
CA ALA A 777 -22.38 -0.04 -6.43
C ALA A 777 -23.29 -1.15 -6.99
N VAL A 778 -22.93 -2.42 -6.83
CA VAL A 778 -23.72 -3.55 -7.32
C VAL A 778 -24.96 -3.78 -6.49
N GLU A 779 -24.88 -3.61 -5.16
CA GLU A 779 -26.04 -3.70 -4.27
C GLU A 779 -27.10 -2.67 -4.65
N LEU A 780 -26.69 -1.41 -4.85
CA LEU A 780 -27.55 -0.38 -5.42
C LEU A 780 -28.14 -0.80 -6.76
N ALA A 781 -27.27 -1.17 -7.71
CA ALA A 781 -27.68 -1.44 -9.09
C ALA A 781 -28.78 -2.50 -9.18
N VAL A 782 -28.69 -3.56 -8.38
CA VAL A 782 -29.70 -4.64 -8.41
C VAL A 782 -31.04 -4.23 -7.79
N THR A 783 -31.11 -3.15 -7.00
CA THR A 783 -32.38 -2.65 -6.42
C THR A 783 -33.13 -1.70 -7.33
N LEU A 784 -32.45 -1.11 -8.31
CA LEU A 784 -33.05 -0.17 -9.27
C LEU A 784 -33.93 -0.88 -10.28
N ASP A 785 -34.92 -0.16 -10.82
CA ASP A 785 -35.65 -0.61 -12.00
C ASP A 785 -34.65 -0.91 -13.14
N PRO A 786 -34.77 -2.06 -13.83
CA PRO A 786 -33.80 -2.45 -14.85
C PRO A 786 -33.60 -1.41 -15.95
N LYS A 787 -34.63 -0.66 -16.36
CA LYS A 787 -34.46 0.39 -17.39
C LYS A 787 -33.67 1.56 -16.83
N VAL A 788 -33.96 1.98 -15.60
CA VAL A 788 -33.21 3.03 -14.90
C VAL A 788 -31.75 2.62 -14.73
N SER A 789 -31.50 1.37 -14.30
CA SER A 789 -30.15 0.83 -14.15
C SER A 789 -29.36 0.89 -15.45
N HIS A 790 -29.93 0.42 -16.58
CA HIS A 790 -29.24 0.49 -17.87
C HIS A 790 -29.04 1.93 -18.38
N MET A 791 -29.99 2.85 -18.12
CA MET A 791 -29.81 4.27 -18.45
C MET A 791 -28.66 4.89 -17.66
N LEU A 792 -28.56 4.59 -16.36
CA LEU A 792 -27.46 5.02 -15.51
C LEU A 792 -26.14 4.38 -15.95
N ALA A 793 -26.15 3.10 -16.34
CA ALA A 793 -24.98 2.42 -16.88
C ALA A 793 -24.42 3.17 -18.10
N ALA A 794 -25.30 3.53 -19.05
CA ALA A 794 -24.90 4.30 -20.24
C ALA A 794 -24.38 5.71 -19.87
N ALA A 795 -25.05 6.41 -18.95
CA ALA A 795 -24.64 7.75 -18.51
C ALA A 795 -23.28 7.73 -17.80
N PHE A 796 -23.08 6.83 -16.84
CA PHE A 796 -21.82 6.69 -16.11
C PHE A 796 -20.70 6.23 -17.05
N PHE A 797 -20.97 5.30 -17.97
CA PHE A 797 -19.99 4.88 -18.96
C PHE A 797 -19.57 6.05 -19.87
N ALA A 798 -20.50 6.88 -20.33
CA ALA A 798 -20.19 8.06 -21.13
C ALA A 798 -19.28 9.04 -20.36
N VAL A 799 -19.55 9.27 -19.06
CA VAL A 799 -18.68 10.09 -18.21
C VAL A 799 -17.30 9.45 -18.06
N SER A 800 -17.22 8.15 -17.80
CA SER A 800 -15.96 7.41 -17.73
C SER A 800 -15.14 7.58 -19.02
N VAL A 801 -15.74 7.37 -20.19
CA VAL A 801 -15.07 7.53 -21.49
C VAL A 801 -14.55 8.94 -21.71
N ILE A 802 -15.27 9.98 -21.26
CA ILE A 802 -14.77 11.37 -21.30
C ILE A 802 -13.49 11.49 -20.48
N PHE A 803 -13.41 10.87 -19.30
CA PHE A 803 -12.21 10.94 -18.46
C PHE A 803 -11.08 10.03 -18.96
N VAL A 804 -11.38 8.90 -19.60
CA VAL A 804 -10.40 8.10 -20.36
C VAL A 804 -9.78 8.96 -21.44
N TRP A 805 -10.62 9.64 -22.25
CA TRP A 805 -10.14 10.57 -23.26
C TRP A 805 -9.31 11.71 -22.65
N ARG A 806 -9.74 12.32 -21.53
CA ARG A 806 -8.98 13.38 -20.87
C ARG A 806 -7.64 12.90 -20.33
N SER A 807 -7.57 11.68 -19.80
CA SER A 807 -6.33 11.10 -19.26
C SER A 807 -5.23 10.99 -20.32
N PHE A 808 -5.61 10.82 -21.59
CA PHE A 808 -4.67 10.76 -22.71
C PHE A 808 -4.55 12.12 -23.43
N TYR A 809 -5.65 12.62 -24.00
CA TYR A 809 -5.65 13.75 -24.94
C TYR A 809 -5.50 15.11 -24.26
N SER A 810 -6.05 15.28 -23.06
CA SER A 810 -5.94 16.55 -22.30
C SER A 810 -4.66 16.64 -21.45
N MET A 811 -3.87 15.56 -21.43
CA MET A 811 -2.62 15.44 -20.71
C MET A 811 -1.44 15.25 -21.66
N ARG A 812 -1.56 15.45 -22.98
CA ARG A 812 -0.42 15.31 -23.89
C ARG A 812 0.63 16.38 -23.64
N ILE A 813 1.88 16.02 -23.92
CA ILE A 813 2.96 16.99 -24.09
C ILE A 813 2.61 17.90 -25.28
N PRO A 814 2.71 19.25 -25.14
CA PRO A 814 2.51 20.15 -26.26
C PRO A 814 3.46 19.81 -27.41
N VAL A 815 2.92 19.64 -28.62
CA VAL A 815 3.75 19.47 -29.82
C VAL A 815 4.52 20.77 -30.03
N ILE A 816 5.84 20.66 -30.21
CA ILE A 816 6.68 21.80 -30.60
C ILE A 816 6.13 22.30 -31.93
N LYS A 817 5.56 23.51 -31.93
CA LYS A 817 5.09 24.19 -33.13
C LYS A 817 6.23 24.90 -33.82
#